data_AF-A0A1D6H8Z5-F1
#
_entry.id   AF-A0A1D6H8Z5-F1
#
_cell.length_a   1.000
_cell.length_b   1.000
_cell.length_c   1.000
_cell.angle_alpha   90.00
_cell.angle_beta   90.00
_cell.angle_gamma   90.00
#
_symmetry.space_group_name_H-M   'P 1'
#
loop_
_entity.id
_entity.type
_entity.pdbx_description
1 polymer ?
#
loop_
_entity_poly.entity_id
_entity_poly.type
_entity_poly.pdbx_seq_one_letter_code
_entity_poly.pdbx_strand_id
1 'polypeptide(L)'
;MRVRNDLLHVVEKNEEKIDAVEAFESIHGVKRVERPQDYINYIIDLREYDVPYHVRFAIDNDVRSGQWYNVNVSGSDVLLQRREDLLQRAEVHVCAFDIETTKLPLKFPDAEYDNVMMISYMIDGQGYLIINRECVGEDIDDLEYTPKPEFEGYFRVKNVQTELDLLKAWFSHMQEVKPGIYVTYNGDFFDWPFLEKRAAHHGIKMNEEIGFQCDNNQGECRAKFSCHLDCFAWVKRDSYLPQGSQGLKAVTKAKLGYDPLEVNPEDMVRFAMEQPQTMASYSVSDAVATYYLYMTYVHPFIFSLATIIPMSPDEVLRKGSGTLCEMLLMVQAFKASVICPNKHQADLEKFYNNRLLESETYIGGHVECLETGVFRSDLPTKFQLEPLAYEQLIGNLDRDLHYVIAVEGKLDIDSVTNYDEVKDAIEQKLVALRDHPIREERPLIYHLDVAAMYPNIILTNRLQPPSIVTDVDCTACDFNRPGKNCLRKLEWVWRGETYMAKKNDYYHIKRQIESELIQSGGIASSKPFLDLSKPEHLLKLKDRLKKYCQKAHKRVVDKPITEVREAGICMRENSFYVDTVRSFRDRRYEYKGLNKTWKGKLAEAKASGNSMKIQEAQDMVVLYDSLQLAHKCILNSFYGYVMRKGARWYSMEMAGVVTYTGAKIIQNARLLVEKIGRPLELDTDGIWCVLPGSFPENFTFKTKAGKKLTISYPCVMLNADVARNNTNDQYQTLKDPVNKTYTTHSECSIEFEVDGPYKAMILPASKEEGILIKKRYAVFNEDGTLAELKGFEIKRRGELKLIKVFQAEVFDKFLHGSTLEECYSAVASVANRWLDLLDNQGIDIADSELLDFISESSTMSKSLVDYGEQKSCAVTTAKRLAEFLGDSMVKDKGLHCQYIVAREPQGTPVSERAVPVAIFETDPEIAKHYLRKWFRFSSDANIRSIVDWSYYKQRLSSAIQKIITIPAAMQKISNPVPRVLHPDWLHKKVREKDDRFRQRKLRDIFSPLAKEEGLHNLNRTGDMEDLLISNKDLRKNPSHGLDIDKENNPNGASVGSGLNISKKQQNCMTGLNVPCTSQIQNAASYETVDKGTDYQGWLD
;
A
#
# COMPACT_ATOMS: atom_id res chain seq x y z
N MET A 1 -11.08 -31.10 -20.53
CA MET A 1 -12.35 -31.03 -19.78
C MET A 1 -12.87 -32.41 -19.40
N ARG A 2 -13.53 -33.19 -20.28
CA ARG A 2 -14.14 -34.51 -19.92
C ARG A 2 -13.25 -35.38 -18.99
N VAL A 3 -12.07 -35.78 -19.49
CA VAL A 3 -11.06 -36.58 -18.74
C VAL A 3 -10.71 -36.02 -17.35
N ARG A 4 -10.74 -34.69 -17.15
CA ARG A 4 -10.50 -34.08 -15.83
C ARG A 4 -11.65 -34.39 -14.87
N ASN A 5 -12.90 -34.30 -15.32
CA ASN A 5 -14.07 -34.64 -14.50
C ASN A 5 -14.09 -36.16 -14.20
N ASP A 6 -13.71 -36.95 -15.20
CA ASP A 6 -13.64 -38.42 -15.13
C ASP A 6 -12.53 -38.92 -14.17
N LEU A 7 -11.54 -38.08 -13.83
CA LEU A 7 -10.44 -38.42 -12.91
C LEU A 7 -10.43 -37.64 -11.58
N LEU A 8 -11.04 -36.45 -11.48
CA LEU A 8 -11.07 -35.68 -10.22
C LEU A 8 -11.73 -36.48 -9.08
N HIS A 9 -12.90 -37.07 -9.35
CA HIS A 9 -13.63 -37.87 -8.35
C HIS A 9 -12.91 -39.18 -7.98
N VAL A 10 -11.93 -39.61 -8.77
CA VAL A 10 -11.03 -40.73 -8.45
C VAL A 10 -9.93 -40.27 -7.49
N VAL A 11 -9.30 -39.13 -7.78
CA VAL A 11 -8.27 -38.51 -6.92
C VAL A 11 -8.84 -38.16 -5.55
N GLU A 12 -9.94 -37.40 -5.49
CA GLU A 12 -10.59 -37.01 -4.22
C GLU A 12 -10.92 -38.25 -3.36
N LYS A 13 -11.38 -39.33 -3.99
CA LYS A 13 -11.68 -40.62 -3.34
C LYS A 13 -10.44 -41.42 -2.95
N ASN A 14 -9.29 -41.18 -3.57
CA ASN A 14 -8.02 -41.81 -3.21
C ASN A 14 -7.33 -41.03 -2.08
N GLU A 15 -7.35 -39.70 -2.13
CA GLU A 15 -6.92 -38.81 -1.04
C GLU A 15 -7.70 -39.13 0.25
N GLU A 16 -9.05 -39.12 0.21
CA GLU A 16 -9.88 -39.41 1.40
C GLU A 16 -9.66 -40.84 1.97
N LYS A 17 -9.16 -41.81 1.17
CA LYS A 17 -8.70 -43.12 1.69
C LYS A 17 -7.33 -43.04 2.36
N ILE A 18 -6.38 -42.32 1.75
CA ILE A 18 -5.01 -42.20 2.27
C ILE A 18 -5.05 -41.47 3.61
N ASP A 19 -5.77 -40.35 3.69
CA ASP A 19 -6.03 -39.62 4.94
C ASP A 19 -6.64 -40.52 6.02
N ALA A 20 -7.63 -41.34 5.66
CA ALA A 20 -8.28 -42.27 6.58
C ALA A 20 -7.33 -43.39 7.06
N VAL A 21 -6.41 -43.85 6.20
CA VAL A 21 -5.38 -44.84 6.58
C VAL A 21 -4.33 -44.19 7.49
N GLU A 22 -3.79 -43.02 7.16
CA GLU A 22 -2.82 -42.32 8.02
C GLU A 22 -3.42 -41.90 9.37
N ALA A 23 -4.68 -41.46 9.39
CA ALA A 23 -5.42 -41.24 10.64
C ALA A 23 -5.60 -42.53 11.45
N PHE A 24 -5.85 -43.67 10.80
CA PHE A 24 -5.95 -44.95 11.50
C PHE A 24 -4.59 -45.43 12.03
N GLU A 25 -3.53 -45.36 11.23
CA GLU A 25 -2.17 -45.77 11.60
C GLU A 25 -1.60 -44.89 12.73
N SER A 26 -1.83 -43.58 12.69
CA SER A 26 -1.38 -42.65 13.76
C SER A 26 -2.09 -42.86 15.10
N ILE A 27 -3.33 -43.36 15.10
CA ILE A 27 -4.09 -43.68 16.33
C ILE A 27 -3.73 -45.08 16.88
N HIS A 28 -3.48 -46.07 16.01
CA HIS A 28 -3.36 -47.48 16.42
C HIS A 28 -1.93 -48.06 16.34
N GLY A 29 -0.99 -47.40 15.68
CA GLY A 29 0.42 -47.83 15.56
C GLY A 29 0.66 -49.08 14.70
N VAL A 30 -0.36 -49.60 14.02
CA VAL A 30 -0.29 -50.84 13.21
C VAL A 30 -0.32 -50.48 11.72
N LYS A 31 0.81 -50.69 11.03
CA LYS A 31 0.87 -50.47 9.58
C LYS A 31 0.06 -51.51 8.80
N ARG A 32 -0.86 -51.07 7.94
CA ARG A 32 -1.64 -51.96 7.05
C ARG A 32 -1.01 -51.99 5.65
N VAL A 33 -0.28 -53.07 5.36
CA VAL A 33 0.19 -53.36 3.99
C VAL A 33 -0.94 -53.98 3.17
N GLU A 34 -1.99 -53.19 2.88
CA GLU A 34 -2.96 -53.55 1.85
C GLU A 34 -2.34 -53.32 0.47
N ARG A 35 -2.37 -54.34 -0.39
CA ARG A 35 -1.95 -54.22 -1.79
C ARG A 35 -3.15 -53.80 -2.64
N PRO A 36 -3.15 -52.61 -3.27
CA PRO A 36 -4.22 -52.24 -4.18
C PRO A 36 -4.30 -53.23 -5.35
N GLN A 37 -5.46 -53.83 -5.57
CA GLN A 37 -5.70 -54.78 -6.68
C GLN A 37 -6.03 -54.09 -8.01
N ASP A 38 -6.26 -52.77 -7.99
CA ASP A 38 -6.69 -51.97 -9.13
C ASP A 38 -5.78 -50.73 -9.27
N TYR A 39 -5.23 -50.56 -10.47
CA TYR A 39 -4.32 -49.48 -10.86
C TYR A 39 -4.90 -48.08 -10.64
N ILE A 40 -6.22 -47.92 -10.68
CA ILE A 40 -6.92 -46.64 -10.47
C ILE A 40 -6.63 -46.04 -9.08
N ASN A 41 -6.29 -46.87 -8.08
CA ASN A 41 -5.95 -46.42 -6.73
C ASN A 41 -4.56 -45.77 -6.62
N TYR A 42 -3.70 -45.85 -7.64
CA TYR A 42 -2.40 -45.18 -7.67
C TYR A 42 -2.45 -43.76 -8.26
N ILE A 43 -3.62 -43.32 -8.75
CA ILE A 43 -3.83 -41.94 -9.22
C ILE A 43 -4.10 -41.07 -7.99
N ILE A 44 -3.04 -40.45 -7.47
CA ILE A 44 -3.07 -39.64 -6.23
C ILE A 44 -3.20 -38.13 -6.47
N ASP A 45 -2.91 -37.63 -7.67
CA ASP A 45 -2.95 -36.20 -8.01
C ASP A 45 -3.09 -36.02 -9.54
N LEU A 46 -3.60 -34.88 -9.99
CA LEU A 46 -3.55 -34.41 -11.37
C LEU A 46 -2.70 -33.15 -11.43
N ARG A 47 -1.78 -33.03 -12.40
CA ARG A 47 -0.90 -31.87 -12.53
C ARG A 47 -1.25 -31.00 -13.73
N GLU A 48 -1.10 -29.68 -13.56
CA GLU A 48 -1.22 -28.65 -14.61
C GLU A 48 -2.58 -28.63 -15.37
N TYR A 49 -3.61 -29.26 -14.82
CA TYR A 49 -4.95 -29.46 -15.42
C TYR A 49 -5.80 -28.19 -15.53
N ASP A 50 -5.33 -27.08 -14.96
CA ASP A 50 -6.02 -25.79 -14.86
C ASP A 50 -5.28 -24.65 -15.58
N VAL A 51 -4.25 -24.98 -16.39
CA VAL A 51 -3.56 -24.02 -17.26
C VAL A 51 -4.46 -23.68 -18.46
N PRO A 52 -4.72 -22.40 -18.78
CA PRO A 52 -5.49 -22.01 -19.97
C PRO A 52 -4.79 -22.45 -21.26
N TYR A 53 -5.55 -22.91 -22.25
CA TYR A 53 -4.98 -23.50 -23.46
C TYR A 53 -4.12 -22.53 -24.30
N HIS A 54 -4.53 -21.26 -24.40
CA HIS A 54 -3.75 -20.24 -25.11
C HIS A 54 -2.45 -19.89 -24.39
N VAL A 55 -2.48 -19.85 -23.05
CA VAL A 55 -1.28 -19.68 -22.21
C VAL A 55 -0.35 -20.88 -22.37
N ARG A 56 -0.88 -22.11 -22.38
CA ARG A 56 -0.11 -23.34 -22.65
C ARG A 56 0.58 -23.26 -24.01
N PHE A 57 -0.15 -22.94 -25.08
CA PHE A 57 0.42 -22.76 -26.42
C PHE A 57 1.53 -21.70 -26.44
N ALA A 58 1.31 -20.55 -25.80
CA ALA A 58 2.28 -19.46 -25.73
C ALA A 58 3.53 -19.81 -24.89
N ILE A 59 3.40 -20.59 -23.82
CA ILE A 59 4.54 -21.10 -23.04
C ILE A 59 5.36 -22.10 -23.88
N ASP A 60 4.71 -23.14 -24.40
CA ASP A 60 5.38 -24.28 -25.04
C ASP A 60 6.09 -23.90 -26.35
N ASN A 61 5.55 -22.93 -27.10
CA ASN A 61 6.12 -22.41 -28.35
C ASN A 61 6.89 -21.09 -28.17
N ASP A 62 7.03 -20.60 -26.92
CA ASP A 62 7.64 -19.31 -26.54
C ASP A 62 7.10 -18.06 -27.28
N VAL A 63 5.84 -18.10 -27.73
CA VAL A 63 5.16 -17.03 -28.47
C VAL A 63 4.65 -15.93 -27.54
N ARG A 64 4.83 -14.66 -27.90
CA ARG A 64 4.45 -13.48 -27.12
C ARG A 64 3.79 -12.42 -28.00
N SER A 65 2.82 -11.69 -27.45
CA SER A 65 2.15 -10.61 -28.19
C SER A 65 3.08 -9.40 -28.31
N GLY A 66 3.03 -8.67 -29.43
CA GLY A 66 3.89 -7.51 -29.67
C GLY A 66 5.35 -7.84 -30.01
N GLN A 67 5.66 -9.08 -30.36
CA GLN A 67 6.91 -9.47 -31.01
C GLN A 67 6.69 -9.82 -32.49
N TRP A 68 7.73 -9.70 -33.31
CA TRP A 68 7.69 -10.06 -34.73
C TRP A 68 8.01 -11.54 -34.97
N TYR A 69 7.29 -12.17 -35.90
CA TYR A 69 7.49 -13.56 -36.30
C TYR A 69 7.39 -13.73 -37.82
N ASN A 70 8.28 -14.53 -38.41
CA ASN A 70 8.04 -15.15 -39.71
C ASN A 70 7.09 -16.33 -39.50
N VAL A 71 6.00 -16.42 -40.27
CA VAL A 71 5.01 -17.50 -40.19
C VAL A 71 5.15 -18.40 -41.42
N ASN A 72 5.61 -19.63 -41.21
CA ASN A 72 5.71 -20.65 -42.26
C ASN A 72 4.66 -21.74 -42.01
N VAL A 73 3.84 -22.06 -43.02
CA VAL A 73 2.81 -23.11 -42.94
C VAL A 73 3.24 -24.29 -43.80
N SER A 74 3.44 -25.46 -43.19
CA SER A 74 3.84 -26.69 -43.86
C SER A 74 2.83 -27.79 -43.58
N GLY A 75 1.86 -27.96 -44.50
CA GLY A 75 0.75 -28.90 -44.30
C GLY A 75 -0.21 -28.41 -43.22
N SER A 76 -0.37 -29.18 -42.15
CA SER A 76 -1.12 -28.80 -40.95
C SER A 76 -0.34 -27.87 -40.01
N ASP A 77 0.99 -27.83 -40.14
CA ASP A 77 1.86 -27.36 -39.06
C ASP A 77 2.28 -25.91 -39.31
N VAL A 78 2.12 -25.07 -38.28
CA VAL A 78 2.43 -23.63 -38.32
C VAL A 78 3.70 -23.37 -37.52
N LEU A 79 4.80 -23.10 -38.22
CA LEU A 79 6.09 -22.76 -37.62
C LEU A 79 6.21 -21.24 -37.47
N LEU A 80 6.39 -20.79 -36.22
CA LEU A 80 6.58 -19.39 -35.86
C LEU A 80 8.05 -19.14 -35.51
N GLN A 81 8.77 -18.38 -36.35
CA GLN A 81 10.18 -18.03 -36.12
C GLN A 81 10.30 -16.57 -35.71
N ARG A 82 10.73 -16.31 -34.46
CA ARG A 82 10.90 -14.95 -33.92
C ARG A 82 11.92 -14.15 -34.72
N ARG A 83 11.61 -12.86 -34.94
CA ARG A 83 12.49 -11.85 -35.56
C ARG A 83 13.01 -10.91 -34.48
N GLU A 84 14.30 -11.01 -34.17
CA GLU A 84 14.95 -10.19 -33.13
C GLU A 84 15.59 -8.90 -33.67
N ASP A 85 15.67 -8.78 -35.00
CA ASP A 85 16.13 -7.60 -35.73
C ASP A 85 15.12 -6.44 -35.73
N LEU A 86 13.84 -6.72 -35.44
CA LEU A 86 12.77 -5.73 -35.42
C LEU A 86 12.34 -5.44 -33.96
N LEU A 87 12.84 -4.33 -33.41
CA LEU A 87 12.53 -3.87 -32.04
C LEU A 87 11.41 -2.83 -31.97
N GLN A 88 11.12 -2.14 -33.09
CA GLN A 88 9.98 -1.21 -33.19
C GLN A 88 8.66 -2.00 -33.26
N ARG A 89 7.58 -1.44 -32.72
CA ARG A 89 6.24 -2.05 -32.82
C ARG A 89 5.66 -1.84 -34.22
N ALA A 90 4.74 -2.71 -34.63
CA ALA A 90 3.89 -2.45 -35.77
C ALA A 90 2.91 -1.32 -35.45
N GLU A 91 2.67 -0.44 -36.41
CA GLU A 91 1.53 0.49 -36.39
C GLU A 91 0.23 -0.30 -36.65
N VAL A 92 -0.82 0.03 -35.91
CA VAL A 92 -2.15 -0.57 -36.03
C VAL A 92 -3.20 0.51 -35.79
N HIS A 93 -4.31 0.48 -36.52
CA HIS A 93 -5.40 1.45 -36.33
C HIS A 93 -5.96 1.35 -34.91
N VAL A 94 -5.85 2.46 -34.15
CA VAL A 94 -6.37 2.62 -32.78
C VAL A 94 -7.59 3.51 -32.83
N CYS A 95 -8.74 2.97 -32.43
CA CYS A 95 -9.95 3.76 -32.19
C CYS A 95 -10.15 3.94 -30.68
N ALA A 96 -10.05 5.17 -30.18
CA ALA A 96 -10.51 5.53 -28.84
C ALA A 96 -11.87 6.21 -28.94
N PHE A 97 -12.84 5.77 -28.14
CA PHE A 97 -14.19 6.35 -28.14
C PHE A 97 -14.76 6.51 -26.73
N ASP A 98 -15.76 7.39 -26.65
CA ASP A 98 -16.55 7.71 -25.47
C ASP A 98 -18.01 7.96 -25.92
N ILE A 99 -19.01 7.73 -25.05
CA ILE A 99 -20.42 7.92 -25.40
C ILE A 99 -21.15 8.83 -24.41
N GLU A 100 -21.99 9.69 -24.99
CA GLU A 100 -22.89 10.56 -24.23
C GLU A 100 -24.31 10.04 -24.35
N THR A 101 -25.02 9.94 -23.22
CA THR A 101 -26.39 9.41 -23.17
C THR A 101 -27.36 10.42 -22.56
N THR A 102 -28.65 10.25 -22.83
CA THR A 102 -29.67 10.85 -21.97
C THR A 102 -29.61 10.23 -20.57
N LYS A 103 -30.22 10.90 -19.60
CA LYS A 103 -30.52 10.35 -18.27
C LYS A 103 -31.71 11.07 -17.66
N LEU A 104 -32.39 10.39 -16.74
CA LEU A 104 -33.34 11.05 -15.85
C LEU A 104 -32.62 11.92 -14.80
N PRO A 105 -33.21 13.05 -14.34
CA PRO A 105 -32.64 13.87 -13.28
C PRO A 105 -32.38 13.07 -12.00
N LEU A 106 -31.21 13.29 -11.39
CA LEU A 106 -30.69 12.65 -10.18
C LEU A 106 -30.51 11.11 -10.30
N LYS A 107 -30.57 10.55 -11.51
CA LYS A 107 -30.36 9.12 -11.80
C LYS A 107 -29.15 8.85 -12.68
N PHE A 108 -28.66 7.62 -12.64
CA PHE A 108 -27.77 7.09 -13.68
C PHE A 108 -28.56 6.79 -14.96
N PRO A 109 -27.93 6.83 -16.15
CA PRO A 109 -28.54 6.38 -17.40
C PRO A 109 -28.97 4.92 -17.34
N ASP A 110 -30.08 4.57 -18.00
CA ASP A 110 -30.55 3.19 -18.13
C ASP A 110 -30.91 2.87 -19.59
N ALA A 111 -30.07 2.08 -20.26
CA ALA A 111 -30.18 1.77 -21.69
C ALA A 111 -31.51 1.10 -22.12
N GLU A 112 -32.34 0.63 -21.18
CA GLU A 112 -33.70 0.17 -21.49
C GLU A 112 -34.62 1.30 -21.99
N TYR A 113 -34.36 2.57 -21.62
CA TYR A 113 -35.18 3.72 -22.01
C TYR A 113 -34.41 5.02 -22.31
N ASP A 114 -33.17 5.19 -21.83
CA ASP A 114 -32.30 6.30 -22.23
C ASP A 114 -31.63 6.03 -23.59
N ASN A 115 -31.43 7.10 -24.37
CA ASN A 115 -30.85 7.06 -25.72
C ASN A 115 -29.38 7.50 -25.72
N VAL A 116 -28.61 7.06 -26.71
CA VAL A 116 -27.31 7.70 -27.04
C VAL A 116 -27.59 9.04 -27.73
N MET A 117 -26.96 10.11 -27.22
CA MET A 117 -27.04 11.46 -27.79
C MET A 117 -25.79 11.85 -28.59
N MET A 118 -24.61 11.39 -28.20
CA MET A 118 -23.36 11.59 -28.97
C MET A 118 -22.45 10.35 -28.88
N ILE A 119 -21.65 10.11 -29.92
CA ILE A 119 -20.47 9.23 -29.86
C ILE A 119 -19.28 10.05 -30.38
N SER A 120 -18.31 10.31 -29.50
CA SER A 120 -17.04 10.98 -29.83
C SER A 120 -15.93 9.94 -29.93
N TYR A 121 -15.04 10.10 -30.91
CA TYR A 121 -13.94 9.16 -31.09
C TYR A 121 -12.76 9.75 -31.86
N MET A 122 -11.58 9.17 -31.64
CA MET A 122 -10.36 9.44 -32.40
C MET A 122 -9.85 8.16 -33.04
N ILE A 123 -9.43 8.28 -34.31
CA ILE A 123 -8.78 7.23 -35.08
C ILE A 123 -7.42 7.78 -35.50
N ASP A 124 -6.34 7.21 -34.95
CA ASP A 124 -4.95 7.54 -35.26
C ASP A 124 -4.61 9.05 -35.23
N GLY A 125 -5.33 9.83 -34.41
CA GLY A 125 -5.18 11.28 -34.25
C GLY A 125 -6.26 12.14 -34.95
N GLN A 126 -7.02 11.59 -35.92
CA GLN A 126 -8.17 12.29 -36.49
C GLN A 126 -9.41 12.05 -35.61
N GLY A 127 -10.01 13.14 -35.11
CA GLY A 127 -11.25 13.12 -34.36
C GLY A 127 -12.50 13.05 -35.25
N TYR A 128 -13.55 12.44 -34.71
CA TYR A 128 -14.88 12.30 -35.30
C TYR A 128 -15.95 12.39 -34.20
N LEU A 129 -17.13 12.90 -34.54
CA LEU A 129 -18.26 13.04 -33.62
C LEU A 129 -19.57 12.74 -34.37
N ILE A 130 -20.40 11.85 -33.84
CA ILE A 130 -21.74 11.56 -34.39
C ILE A 130 -22.80 12.08 -33.41
N ILE A 131 -23.74 12.89 -33.90
CA ILE A 131 -24.73 13.62 -33.10
C ILE A 131 -26.14 13.12 -33.41
N ASN A 132 -26.88 12.67 -32.38
CA ASN A 132 -28.29 12.33 -32.50
C ASN A 132 -29.19 13.58 -32.34
N ARG A 133 -29.82 13.99 -33.44
CA ARG A 133 -30.69 15.17 -33.51
C ARG A 133 -32.08 14.96 -32.86
N GLU A 134 -32.40 13.76 -32.36
CA GLU A 134 -33.57 13.53 -31.49
C GLU A 134 -33.38 14.12 -30.08
N CYS A 135 -32.14 14.16 -29.59
CA CYS A 135 -31.80 14.57 -28.22
C CYS A 135 -31.09 15.92 -28.16
N VAL A 136 -30.32 16.25 -29.20
CA VAL A 136 -29.52 17.48 -29.29
C VAL A 136 -30.35 18.62 -29.91
N GLY A 137 -30.10 19.88 -29.53
CA GLY A 137 -30.87 21.05 -29.96
C GLY A 137 -30.63 21.46 -31.42
N GLU A 138 -29.40 21.84 -31.76
CA GLU A 138 -29.00 22.33 -33.09
C GLU A 138 -27.98 21.40 -33.79
N ASP A 139 -27.73 21.65 -35.07
CA ASP A 139 -26.70 20.94 -35.84
C ASP A 139 -25.31 21.46 -35.41
N ILE A 140 -24.36 20.57 -35.16
CA ILE A 140 -23.00 20.92 -34.72
C ILE A 140 -22.05 20.95 -35.92
N ASP A 141 -21.27 22.03 -36.04
CA ASP A 141 -20.22 22.21 -37.05
C ASP A 141 -18.89 21.52 -36.66
N ASP A 142 -18.04 21.23 -37.67
CA ASP A 142 -16.66 20.75 -37.48
C ASP A 142 -15.87 21.66 -36.51
N LEU A 143 -15.21 21.06 -35.53
CA LEU A 143 -14.64 21.77 -34.37
C LEU A 143 -13.25 21.26 -33.97
N GLU A 144 -12.47 22.11 -33.30
CA GLU A 144 -11.14 21.80 -32.79
C GLU A 144 -11.11 21.83 -31.25
N TYR A 145 -10.59 20.77 -30.63
CA TYR A 145 -10.24 20.70 -29.23
C TYR A 145 -8.77 20.27 -29.06
N THR A 146 -7.88 21.25 -29.14
CA THR A 146 -6.42 21.09 -29.00
C THR A 146 -5.96 21.67 -27.65
N PRO A 147 -6.05 20.93 -26.52
CA PRO A 147 -5.72 21.44 -25.19
C PRO A 147 -4.21 21.69 -24.98
N LYS A 148 -3.35 21.10 -25.83
CA LYS A 148 -1.92 21.38 -25.95
C LYS A 148 -1.48 21.17 -27.40
N PRO A 149 -0.40 21.81 -27.87
CA PRO A 149 0.22 21.51 -29.17
C PRO A 149 0.72 20.06 -29.33
N GLU A 150 0.81 19.32 -28.22
CA GLU A 150 1.17 17.89 -28.19
C GLU A 150 -0.05 16.96 -28.38
N PHE A 151 -1.27 17.51 -28.24
CA PHE A 151 -2.55 16.80 -28.20
C PHE A 151 -3.55 17.50 -29.15
N GLU A 152 -3.31 17.39 -30.46
CA GLU A 152 -4.18 17.94 -31.50
C GLU A 152 -5.53 17.19 -31.56
N GLY A 153 -6.62 17.92 -31.76
CA GLY A 153 -7.97 17.35 -31.74
C GLY A 153 -8.90 17.98 -32.78
N TYR A 154 -8.70 17.66 -34.05
CA TYR A 154 -9.60 18.07 -35.14
C TYR A 154 -10.77 17.10 -35.27
N PHE A 155 -12.01 17.55 -35.08
CA PHE A 155 -13.21 16.70 -35.10
C PHE A 155 -14.10 16.98 -36.30
N ARG A 156 -14.33 15.93 -37.12
CA ARG A 156 -15.33 15.94 -38.19
C ARG A 156 -16.68 15.50 -37.63
N VAL A 157 -17.71 16.31 -37.81
CA VAL A 157 -19.01 16.13 -37.17
C VAL A 157 -20.04 15.59 -38.16
N LYS A 158 -20.84 14.62 -37.70
CA LYS A 158 -21.90 13.99 -38.49
C LYS A 158 -23.23 14.04 -37.73
N ASN A 159 -23.98 15.10 -38.00
CA ASN A 159 -25.37 15.24 -37.55
C ASN A 159 -26.26 14.20 -38.24
N VAL A 160 -27.01 13.39 -37.46
CA VAL A 160 -27.92 12.36 -37.96
C VAL A 160 -29.28 12.44 -37.27
N GLN A 161 -30.33 12.06 -38.00
CA GLN A 161 -31.71 12.36 -37.60
C GLN A 161 -32.25 11.44 -36.50
N THR A 162 -31.64 10.29 -36.23
CA THR A 162 -32.10 9.31 -35.24
C THR A 162 -30.96 8.56 -34.55
N GLU A 163 -31.21 7.99 -33.36
CA GLU A 163 -30.28 7.07 -32.69
C GLU A 163 -29.92 5.86 -33.58
N LEU A 164 -30.91 5.35 -34.33
CA LEU A 164 -30.73 4.25 -35.27
C LEU A 164 -29.69 4.59 -36.36
N ASP A 165 -29.72 5.82 -36.87
CA ASP A 165 -28.76 6.28 -37.88
C ASP A 165 -27.39 6.61 -37.28
N LEU A 166 -27.34 7.03 -36.01
CA LEU A 166 -26.10 7.18 -35.23
C LEU A 166 -25.39 5.82 -35.08
N LEU A 167 -26.10 4.79 -34.64
CA LEU A 167 -25.54 3.45 -34.46
C LEU A 167 -25.08 2.84 -35.79
N LYS A 168 -25.85 3.01 -36.87
CA LYS A 168 -25.44 2.59 -38.22
C LYS A 168 -24.20 3.35 -38.72
N ALA A 169 -24.15 4.67 -38.51
CA ALA A 169 -23.01 5.48 -38.92
C ALA A 169 -21.73 5.08 -38.18
N TRP A 170 -21.84 4.75 -36.89
CA TRP A 170 -20.76 4.21 -36.07
C TRP A 170 -20.27 2.85 -36.59
N PHE A 171 -21.14 1.83 -36.65
CA PHE A 171 -20.74 0.50 -37.09
C PHE A 171 -20.20 0.47 -38.53
N SER A 172 -20.80 1.22 -39.45
CA SER A 172 -20.32 1.33 -40.84
C SER A 172 -18.92 1.91 -40.94
N HIS A 173 -18.56 2.91 -40.13
CA HIS A 173 -17.22 3.51 -40.15
C HIS A 173 -16.18 2.58 -39.49
N MET A 174 -16.57 1.84 -38.45
CA MET A 174 -15.74 0.79 -37.85
C MET A 174 -15.47 -0.37 -38.83
N GLN A 175 -16.45 -0.74 -39.65
CA GLN A 175 -16.30 -1.74 -40.72
C GLN A 175 -15.43 -1.26 -41.90
N GLU A 176 -15.35 0.05 -42.13
CA GLU A 176 -14.47 0.65 -43.15
C GLU A 176 -13.01 0.66 -42.69
N VAL A 177 -12.73 1.29 -41.54
CA VAL A 177 -11.38 1.48 -40.98
C VAL A 177 -10.78 0.20 -40.41
N LYS A 178 -11.61 -0.66 -39.80
CA LYS A 178 -11.22 -1.92 -39.13
C LYS A 178 -10.14 -1.73 -38.05
N PRO A 179 -10.40 -0.95 -36.99
CA PRO A 179 -9.46 -0.79 -35.87
C PRO A 179 -9.00 -2.13 -35.28
N GLY A 180 -7.68 -2.30 -35.16
CA GLY A 180 -7.10 -3.46 -34.48
C GLY A 180 -7.18 -3.35 -32.95
N ILE A 181 -7.34 -2.12 -32.45
CA ILE A 181 -7.48 -1.81 -31.02
C ILE A 181 -8.62 -0.82 -30.83
N TYR A 182 -9.52 -1.17 -29.91
CA TYR A 182 -10.53 -0.28 -29.34
C TYR A 182 -10.11 0.15 -27.94
N VAL A 183 -10.38 1.40 -27.59
CA VAL A 183 -9.97 2.02 -26.32
C VAL A 183 -11.15 2.81 -25.76
N THR A 184 -11.37 2.71 -24.45
CA THR A 184 -12.43 3.40 -23.71
C THR A 184 -11.91 3.81 -22.32
N TYR A 185 -12.69 4.58 -21.56
CA TYR A 185 -12.45 4.79 -20.13
C TYR A 185 -13.65 4.29 -19.31
N ASN A 186 -13.51 3.14 -18.64
CA ASN A 186 -14.60 2.42 -17.96
C ASN A 186 -15.62 1.73 -18.90
N GLY A 187 -15.35 1.66 -20.21
CA GLY A 187 -16.31 1.16 -21.21
C GLY A 187 -16.68 -0.32 -21.09
N ASP A 188 -15.91 -1.13 -20.37
CA ASP A 188 -16.33 -2.49 -19.98
C ASP A 188 -17.62 -2.48 -19.11
N PHE A 189 -17.87 -1.40 -18.36
CA PHE A 189 -18.96 -1.28 -17.39
C PHE A 189 -20.03 -0.22 -17.73
N PHE A 190 -19.84 0.57 -18.80
CA PHE A 190 -20.82 1.57 -19.24
C PHE A 190 -21.02 1.52 -20.76
N ASP A 191 -20.04 2.02 -21.53
CA ASP A 191 -20.15 2.28 -22.96
C ASP A 191 -20.56 1.06 -23.79
N TRP A 192 -19.83 -0.05 -23.67
CA TRP A 192 -20.12 -1.26 -24.44
C TRP A 192 -21.46 -1.92 -24.04
N PRO A 193 -21.78 -2.13 -22.74
CA PRO A 193 -23.11 -2.59 -22.34
C PRO A 193 -24.27 -1.69 -22.81
N PHE A 194 -24.06 -0.37 -22.84
CA PHE A 194 -25.07 0.58 -23.32
C PHE A 194 -25.27 0.44 -24.84
N LEU A 195 -24.18 0.50 -25.63
CA LEU A 195 -24.23 0.32 -27.08
C LEU A 195 -24.80 -1.04 -27.50
N GLU A 196 -24.43 -2.14 -26.82
CA GLU A 196 -24.97 -3.47 -27.13
C GLU A 196 -26.49 -3.53 -26.91
N LYS A 197 -27.00 -2.94 -25.81
CA LYS A 197 -28.44 -2.85 -25.53
C LYS A 197 -29.19 -1.96 -26.51
N ARG A 198 -28.68 -0.76 -26.82
CA ARG A 198 -29.33 0.16 -27.77
C ARG A 198 -29.34 -0.40 -29.18
N ALA A 199 -28.24 -1.01 -29.62
CA ALA A 199 -28.21 -1.77 -30.88
C ALA A 199 -29.28 -2.88 -30.89
N ALA A 200 -29.38 -3.68 -29.83
CA ALA A 200 -30.36 -4.76 -29.73
C ALA A 200 -31.82 -4.27 -29.73
N HIS A 201 -32.11 -3.13 -29.08
CA HIS A 201 -33.42 -2.46 -29.12
C HIS A 201 -33.81 -2.10 -30.57
N HIS A 202 -32.85 -1.60 -31.34
CA HIS A 202 -32.98 -1.28 -32.76
C HIS A 202 -32.85 -2.48 -33.71
N GLY A 203 -32.76 -3.71 -33.18
CA GLY A 203 -32.65 -4.94 -33.96
C GLY A 203 -31.26 -5.22 -34.56
N ILE A 204 -30.26 -4.40 -34.25
CA ILE A 204 -28.86 -4.54 -34.67
C ILE A 204 -28.11 -5.43 -33.66
N LYS A 205 -27.23 -6.31 -34.13
CA LYS A 205 -26.39 -7.15 -33.25
C LYS A 205 -24.92 -6.76 -33.37
N MET A 206 -24.39 -6.12 -32.32
CA MET A 206 -22.99 -5.67 -32.26
C MET A 206 -21.95 -6.75 -32.62
N ASN A 207 -22.20 -8.01 -32.28
CA ASN A 207 -21.33 -9.14 -32.60
C ASN A 207 -21.33 -9.51 -34.11
N GLU A 208 -22.46 -9.32 -34.80
CA GLU A 208 -22.54 -9.55 -36.25
C GLU A 208 -21.99 -8.35 -37.05
N GLU A 209 -22.06 -7.13 -36.50
CA GLU A 209 -21.51 -5.92 -37.13
C GLU A 209 -19.98 -5.78 -36.96
N ILE A 210 -19.47 -5.92 -35.73
CA ILE A 210 -18.06 -5.62 -35.37
C ILE A 210 -17.40 -6.69 -34.50
N GLY A 211 -18.02 -7.87 -34.32
CA GLY A 211 -17.40 -9.00 -33.63
C GLY A 211 -17.24 -8.87 -32.10
N PHE A 212 -17.79 -7.81 -31.50
CA PHE A 212 -17.78 -7.56 -30.06
C PHE A 212 -18.98 -8.17 -29.34
N GLN A 213 -18.76 -8.65 -28.12
CA GLN A 213 -19.81 -9.16 -27.23
C GLN A 213 -19.45 -8.90 -25.76
N CYS A 214 -20.45 -8.51 -24.96
CA CYS A 214 -20.30 -8.35 -23.51
C CYS A 214 -20.51 -9.68 -22.76
N ASP A 215 -19.60 -10.03 -21.84
CA ASP A 215 -19.82 -11.15 -20.90
C ASP A 215 -20.52 -10.67 -19.63
N ASN A 216 -21.81 -10.99 -19.50
CA ASN A 216 -22.64 -10.70 -18.32
C ASN A 216 -22.09 -11.26 -16.98
N ASN A 217 -21.15 -12.22 -17.00
CA ASN A 217 -20.57 -12.78 -15.78
C ASN A 217 -19.37 -11.99 -15.26
N GLN A 218 -18.49 -11.52 -16.15
CA GLN A 218 -17.29 -10.76 -15.78
C GLN A 218 -17.49 -9.24 -15.87
N GLY A 219 -18.44 -8.77 -16.70
CA GLY A 219 -18.56 -7.35 -17.06
C GLY A 219 -17.37 -6.89 -17.89
N GLU A 220 -17.00 -7.67 -18.90
CA GLU A 220 -15.92 -7.36 -19.85
C GLU A 220 -16.49 -7.45 -21.29
N CYS A 221 -16.21 -6.47 -22.15
CA CYS A 221 -16.52 -6.54 -23.58
C CYS A 221 -15.28 -6.95 -24.38
N ARG A 222 -15.42 -7.96 -25.25
CA ARG A 222 -14.31 -8.58 -26.00
C ARG A 222 -14.70 -8.92 -27.44
N ALA A 223 -13.73 -8.91 -28.34
CA ALA A 223 -13.84 -9.42 -29.71
C ALA A 223 -12.82 -10.53 -30.00
N LYS A 224 -12.89 -11.13 -31.19
CA LYS A 224 -11.96 -12.20 -31.64
C LYS A 224 -10.73 -11.71 -32.41
N PHE A 225 -10.83 -10.56 -33.07
CA PHE A 225 -9.82 -10.06 -34.01
C PHE A 225 -9.28 -8.66 -33.67
N SER A 226 -9.99 -7.91 -32.81
CA SER A 226 -9.53 -6.63 -32.26
C SER A 226 -9.43 -6.71 -30.74
N CYS A 227 -8.44 -6.03 -30.16
CA CYS A 227 -8.30 -5.88 -28.71
C CYS A 227 -9.26 -4.78 -28.20
N HIS A 228 -9.67 -4.84 -26.93
CA HIS A 228 -10.36 -3.76 -26.24
C HIS A 228 -9.63 -3.42 -24.94
N LEU A 229 -9.02 -2.24 -24.90
CA LEU A 229 -8.12 -1.80 -23.84
C LEU A 229 -8.73 -0.64 -23.04
N ASP A 230 -9.60 -0.97 -22.08
CA ASP A 230 -10.16 -0.01 -21.10
C ASP A 230 -9.04 0.63 -20.25
N CYS A 231 -8.78 1.91 -20.45
CA CYS A 231 -7.76 2.67 -19.74
C CYS A 231 -7.99 2.69 -18.22
N PHE A 232 -9.23 2.56 -17.74
CA PHE A 232 -9.55 2.57 -16.32
C PHE A 232 -9.01 1.32 -15.60
N ALA A 233 -8.82 0.20 -16.30
CA ALA A 233 -8.14 -0.98 -15.74
C ALA A 233 -6.66 -0.71 -15.42
N TRP A 234 -5.94 -0.02 -16.34
CA TRP A 234 -4.57 0.44 -16.09
C TRP A 234 -4.53 1.50 -14.99
N VAL A 235 -5.49 2.44 -14.97
CA VAL A 235 -5.60 3.46 -13.91
C VAL A 235 -5.72 2.83 -12.53
N LYS A 236 -6.58 1.82 -12.36
CA LYS A 236 -6.78 1.10 -11.09
C LYS A 236 -5.53 0.36 -10.61
N ARG A 237 -4.70 -0.17 -11.52
CA ARG A 237 -3.60 -1.10 -11.20
C ARG A 237 -2.21 -0.45 -11.20
N ASP A 238 -1.88 0.31 -12.25
CA ASP A 238 -0.50 0.67 -12.60
C ASP A 238 -0.21 2.18 -12.57
N SER A 239 -1.25 3.03 -12.53
CA SER A 239 -1.04 4.50 -12.58
C SER A 239 -0.38 5.10 -11.34
N TYR A 240 -0.36 4.36 -10.23
CA TYR A 240 -0.05 4.79 -8.86
C TYR A 240 -0.91 5.96 -8.33
N LEU A 241 -2.02 6.32 -8.99
CA LEU A 241 -2.94 7.35 -8.51
C LEU A 241 -3.84 6.79 -7.39
N PRO A 242 -4.10 7.57 -6.31
CA PRO A 242 -4.99 7.14 -5.24
C PRO A 242 -6.43 7.05 -5.76
N GLN A 243 -7.26 6.21 -5.14
CA GLN A 243 -8.65 5.97 -5.58
C GLN A 243 -9.54 7.22 -5.69
N GLY A 244 -9.17 8.34 -5.05
CA GLY A 244 -9.84 9.63 -5.17
C GLY A 244 -9.50 10.43 -6.44
N SER A 245 -8.53 9.97 -7.23
CA SER A 245 -8.00 10.62 -8.44
C SER A 245 -8.00 9.68 -9.64
N GLN A 246 -8.95 8.73 -9.68
CA GLN A 246 -9.10 7.71 -10.73
C GLN A 246 -10.32 7.95 -11.65
N GLY A 247 -10.92 9.14 -11.64
CA GLY A 247 -11.85 9.58 -12.69
C GLY A 247 -11.09 10.28 -13.82
N LEU A 248 -11.58 10.20 -15.07
CA LEU A 248 -10.87 10.63 -16.28
C LEU A 248 -10.22 12.02 -16.12
N LYS A 249 -10.99 13.06 -15.79
CA LYS A 249 -10.46 14.42 -15.50
C LYS A 249 -9.27 14.46 -14.54
N ALA A 250 -9.33 13.71 -13.44
CA ALA A 250 -8.27 13.70 -12.43
C ALA A 250 -7.02 12.94 -12.92
N VAL A 251 -7.20 11.93 -13.79
CA VAL A 251 -6.10 11.24 -14.47
C VAL A 251 -5.47 12.15 -15.53
N THR A 252 -6.27 12.82 -16.36
CA THR A 252 -5.83 13.81 -17.36
C THR A 252 -4.97 14.89 -16.72
N LYS A 253 -5.45 15.54 -15.65
CA LYS A 253 -4.66 16.53 -14.90
C LYS A 253 -3.35 15.97 -14.32
N ALA A 254 -3.36 14.71 -13.87
CA ALA A 254 -2.21 14.07 -13.22
C ALA A 254 -1.23 13.34 -14.17
N LYS A 255 -1.59 13.14 -15.44
CA LYS A 255 -0.80 12.40 -16.44
C LYS A 255 -0.54 13.19 -17.72
N LEU A 256 -1.59 13.73 -18.34
CA LEU A 256 -1.48 14.58 -19.53
C LEU A 256 -1.17 16.04 -19.17
N GLY A 257 -1.42 16.46 -17.92
CA GLY A 257 -0.98 17.74 -17.37
C GLY A 257 -1.69 18.94 -17.99
N TYR A 258 -2.98 18.80 -18.28
CA TYR A 258 -3.93 19.88 -18.55
C TYR A 258 -5.24 19.60 -17.79
N ASP A 259 -6.07 20.62 -17.59
CA ASP A 259 -7.42 20.45 -17.08
C ASP A 259 -8.38 20.30 -18.27
N PRO A 260 -9.04 19.14 -18.45
CA PRO A 260 -10.07 18.97 -19.48
C PRO A 260 -11.34 19.74 -19.10
N LEU A 261 -12.27 19.82 -20.05
CA LEU A 261 -13.60 20.38 -19.80
C LEU A 261 -14.36 19.56 -18.75
N GLU A 262 -15.31 20.19 -18.06
CA GLU A 262 -16.16 19.55 -17.05
C GLU A 262 -17.57 20.10 -17.17
N VAL A 263 -18.53 19.21 -17.39
CA VAL A 263 -19.97 19.48 -17.30
C VAL A 263 -20.50 18.67 -16.12
N ASN A 264 -21.43 19.25 -15.35
CA ASN A 264 -22.09 18.50 -14.28
C ASN A 264 -23.01 17.43 -14.92
N PRO A 265 -22.97 16.15 -14.49
CA PRO A 265 -23.84 15.12 -15.06
C PRO A 265 -25.34 15.45 -15.10
N GLU A 266 -25.84 16.27 -14.18
CA GLU A 266 -27.25 16.73 -14.20
C GLU A 266 -27.52 17.81 -15.25
N ASP A 267 -26.49 18.54 -15.70
CA ASP A 267 -26.60 19.56 -16.74
C ASP A 267 -26.46 19.00 -18.17
N MET A 268 -25.87 17.82 -18.37
CA MET A 268 -25.55 17.26 -19.69
C MET A 268 -26.75 17.24 -20.66
N VAL A 269 -27.90 16.71 -20.22
CA VAL A 269 -29.12 16.61 -21.05
C VAL A 269 -29.70 17.99 -21.35
N ARG A 270 -29.58 18.93 -20.40
CA ARG A 270 -30.00 20.32 -20.59
C ARG A 270 -29.09 21.04 -21.56
N PHE A 271 -27.78 20.89 -21.44
CA PHE A 271 -26.79 21.48 -22.35
C PHE A 271 -26.90 20.88 -23.75
N ALA A 272 -27.22 19.59 -23.89
CA ALA A 272 -27.54 19.00 -25.18
C ALA A 272 -28.72 19.70 -25.89
N MET A 273 -29.66 20.34 -25.18
CA MET A 273 -30.75 21.11 -25.78
C MET A 273 -30.49 22.63 -25.84
N GLU A 274 -29.94 23.23 -24.78
CA GLU A 274 -29.78 24.68 -24.59
C GLU A 274 -28.42 25.22 -25.08
N GLN A 275 -27.36 24.40 -25.08
CA GLN A 275 -25.97 24.79 -25.39
C GLN A 275 -25.19 23.64 -26.05
N PRO A 276 -25.68 23.08 -27.17
CA PRO A 276 -25.20 21.79 -27.67
C PRO A 276 -23.76 21.84 -28.16
N GLN A 277 -23.27 22.99 -28.65
CA GLN A 277 -21.84 23.19 -28.98
C GLN A 277 -20.93 23.03 -27.75
N THR A 278 -21.38 23.46 -26.56
CA THR A 278 -20.66 23.26 -25.29
C THR A 278 -20.64 21.76 -24.93
N MET A 279 -21.77 21.06 -25.10
CA MET A 279 -21.86 19.62 -24.83
C MET A 279 -21.01 18.79 -25.81
N ALA A 280 -21.01 19.15 -27.09
CA ALA A 280 -20.13 18.55 -28.10
C ALA A 280 -18.65 18.79 -27.77
N SER A 281 -18.29 19.99 -27.29
CA SER A 281 -16.92 20.31 -26.86
C SER A 281 -16.48 19.47 -25.66
N TYR A 282 -17.38 19.21 -24.70
CA TYR A 282 -17.13 18.28 -23.59
C TYR A 282 -16.93 16.84 -24.10
N SER A 283 -17.83 16.35 -24.96
CA SER A 283 -17.77 14.98 -25.48
C SER A 283 -16.47 14.69 -26.24
N VAL A 284 -15.97 15.63 -27.05
CA VAL A 284 -14.66 15.46 -27.71
C VAL A 284 -13.47 15.59 -26.75
N SER A 285 -13.61 16.35 -25.65
CA SER A 285 -12.57 16.48 -24.62
C SER A 285 -12.26 15.14 -23.95
N ASP A 286 -13.27 14.32 -23.67
CA ASP A 286 -13.08 13.01 -23.05
C ASP A 286 -12.58 11.94 -24.04
N ALA A 287 -12.95 12.03 -25.33
CA ALA A 287 -12.30 11.24 -26.40
C ALA A 287 -10.81 11.60 -26.59
N VAL A 288 -10.45 12.89 -26.63
CA VAL A 288 -9.06 13.38 -26.68
C VAL A 288 -8.27 12.92 -25.46
N ALA A 289 -8.84 13.08 -24.26
CA ALA A 289 -8.21 12.64 -23.03
C ALA A 289 -7.97 11.12 -23.02
N THR A 290 -8.93 10.33 -23.47
CA THR A 290 -8.83 8.86 -23.52
C THR A 290 -7.82 8.39 -24.57
N TYR A 291 -7.81 8.99 -25.77
CA TYR A 291 -6.85 8.67 -26.84
C TYR A 291 -5.41 8.96 -26.43
N TYR A 292 -5.12 10.17 -25.92
CA TYR A 292 -3.75 10.54 -25.55
C TYR A 292 -3.29 9.87 -24.25
N LEU A 293 -4.19 9.62 -23.28
CA LEU A 293 -3.87 8.77 -22.12
C LEU A 293 -3.44 7.36 -22.56
N TYR A 294 -4.15 6.80 -23.54
CA TYR A 294 -3.82 5.50 -24.10
C TYR A 294 -2.46 5.52 -24.81
N MET A 295 -2.27 6.40 -25.80
CA MET A 295 -1.07 6.42 -26.63
C MET A 295 0.19 6.77 -25.83
N THR A 296 0.12 7.72 -24.88
CA THR A 296 1.27 8.13 -24.07
C THR A 296 1.62 7.14 -22.97
N TYR A 297 0.64 6.47 -22.34
CA TYR A 297 0.88 5.64 -21.15
C TYR A 297 0.46 4.18 -21.29
N VAL A 298 -0.78 3.90 -21.69
CA VAL A 298 -1.34 2.53 -21.62
C VAL A 298 -0.77 1.64 -22.72
N HIS A 299 -0.76 2.11 -23.97
CA HIS A 299 -0.20 1.40 -25.12
C HIS A 299 1.25 0.95 -24.87
N PRO A 300 2.22 1.86 -24.60
CA PRO A 300 3.62 1.47 -24.48
C PRO A 300 3.89 0.61 -23.24
N PHE A 301 3.08 0.72 -22.18
CA PHE A 301 3.19 -0.12 -20.98
C PHE A 301 2.65 -1.53 -21.21
N ILE A 302 1.41 -1.67 -21.71
CA ILE A 302 0.72 -2.95 -21.87
C ILE A 302 1.37 -3.81 -22.98
N PHE A 303 1.71 -3.24 -24.13
CA PHE A 303 2.37 -4.02 -25.18
C PHE A 303 3.78 -4.47 -24.76
N SER A 304 4.52 -3.64 -24.02
CA SER A 304 5.82 -4.05 -23.46
C SER A 304 5.68 -5.21 -22.47
N LEU A 305 4.68 -5.18 -21.58
CA LEU A 305 4.34 -6.32 -20.71
C LEU A 305 3.94 -7.58 -21.51
N ALA A 306 3.20 -7.42 -22.60
CA ALA A 306 2.77 -8.54 -23.44
C ALA A 306 3.92 -9.21 -24.22
N THR A 307 5.05 -8.50 -24.44
CA THR A 307 6.27 -9.11 -25.02
C THR A 307 6.95 -10.13 -24.12
N ILE A 308 6.64 -10.17 -22.81
CA ILE A 308 7.26 -11.07 -21.83
C ILE A 308 6.26 -12.06 -21.21
N ILE A 309 5.01 -11.66 -21.00
CA ILE A 309 3.95 -12.49 -20.42
C ILE A 309 3.27 -13.32 -21.54
N PRO A 310 3.00 -14.62 -21.36
CA PRO A 310 2.32 -15.49 -22.35
C PRO A 310 0.79 -15.24 -22.38
N MET A 311 0.37 -14.00 -22.64
CA MET A 311 -1.05 -13.57 -22.66
C MET A 311 -1.30 -12.50 -23.76
N SER A 312 -2.56 -12.26 -24.11
CA SER A 312 -2.95 -11.14 -24.98
C SER A 312 -2.91 -9.79 -24.25
N PRO A 313 -2.79 -8.65 -24.96
CA PRO A 313 -2.83 -7.32 -24.36
C PRO A 313 -4.04 -7.10 -23.43
N ASP A 314 -5.22 -7.58 -23.82
CA ASP A 314 -6.46 -7.47 -23.04
C ASP A 314 -6.39 -8.15 -21.66
N GLU A 315 -5.73 -9.31 -21.59
CA GLU A 315 -5.54 -10.04 -20.34
C GLU A 315 -4.38 -9.47 -19.52
N VAL A 316 -3.31 -9.03 -20.20
CA VAL A 316 -2.19 -8.30 -19.58
C VAL A 316 -2.66 -6.98 -18.96
N LEU A 317 -3.71 -6.35 -19.50
CA LEU A 317 -4.36 -5.19 -18.91
C LEU A 317 -5.27 -5.55 -17.73
N ARG A 318 -6.16 -6.55 -17.88
CA ARG A 318 -7.23 -6.82 -16.90
C ARG A 318 -6.83 -7.69 -15.71
N LYS A 319 -5.88 -8.63 -15.86
CA LYS A 319 -5.54 -9.57 -14.77
C LYS A 319 -4.62 -8.91 -13.73
N GLY A 320 -4.89 -9.10 -12.43
CA GLY A 320 -4.09 -8.51 -11.35
C GLY A 320 -2.63 -8.99 -11.37
N SER A 321 -1.69 -8.14 -10.96
CA SER A 321 -0.24 -8.32 -11.17
C SER A 321 0.33 -9.64 -10.63
N GLY A 322 -0.18 -10.16 -9.52
CA GLY A 322 0.17 -11.50 -9.00
C GLY A 322 -0.18 -12.67 -9.94
N THR A 323 -1.11 -12.47 -10.88
CA THR A 323 -1.41 -13.43 -11.96
C THR A 323 -0.38 -13.32 -13.09
N LEU A 324 0.05 -12.10 -13.42
CA LEU A 324 1.12 -11.88 -14.41
C LEU A 324 2.44 -12.49 -13.92
N CYS A 325 2.73 -12.33 -12.63
CA CYS A 325 3.81 -13.01 -11.91
C CYS A 325 3.71 -14.55 -12.01
N GLU A 326 2.54 -15.14 -11.75
CA GLU A 326 2.29 -16.58 -11.91
C GLU A 326 2.63 -17.08 -13.33
N MET A 327 2.18 -16.35 -14.37
CA MET A 327 2.43 -16.75 -15.76
C MET A 327 3.92 -16.67 -16.14
N LEU A 328 4.63 -15.64 -15.66
CA LEU A 328 6.08 -15.50 -15.86
C LEU A 328 6.86 -16.61 -15.16
N LEU A 329 6.49 -16.94 -13.92
CA LEU A 329 7.08 -18.05 -13.18
C LEU A 329 6.77 -19.41 -13.84
N MET A 330 5.61 -19.58 -14.47
CA MET A 330 5.29 -20.78 -15.26
C MET A 330 6.16 -20.91 -16.53
N VAL A 331 6.45 -19.80 -17.24
CA VAL A 331 7.43 -19.82 -18.36
C VAL A 331 8.80 -20.29 -17.87
N GLN A 332 9.28 -19.78 -16.73
CA GLN A 332 10.62 -20.09 -16.24
C GLN A 332 10.70 -21.48 -15.59
N ALA A 333 9.64 -21.93 -14.92
CA ALA A 333 9.51 -23.32 -14.44
C ALA A 333 9.54 -24.31 -15.61
N PHE A 334 8.77 -24.05 -16.68
CA PHE A 334 8.78 -24.88 -17.89
C PHE A 334 10.17 -24.94 -18.54
N LYS A 335 10.83 -23.79 -18.73
CA LYS A 335 12.21 -23.73 -19.26
C LYS A 335 13.25 -24.41 -18.34
N ALA A 336 13.01 -24.43 -17.04
CA ALA A 336 13.82 -25.17 -16.06
C ALA A 336 13.42 -26.65 -15.89
N SER A 337 12.46 -27.16 -16.68
CA SER A 337 11.87 -28.51 -16.55
C SER A 337 11.28 -28.83 -15.16
N VAL A 338 10.79 -27.81 -14.46
CA VAL A 338 10.13 -27.90 -13.15
C VAL A 338 8.62 -28.01 -13.34
N ILE A 339 8.02 -29.09 -12.83
CA ILE A 339 6.56 -29.30 -12.87
C ILE A 339 5.88 -28.23 -12.02
N CYS A 340 4.94 -27.50 -12.59
CA CYS A 340 4.18 -26.49 -11.87
C CYS A 340 3.33 -27.14 -10.76
N PRO A 341 3.30 -26.58 -9.54
CA PRO A 341 2.37 -27.02 -8.51
C PRO A 341 0.91 -26.75 -8.90
N ASN A 342 0.01 -27.50 -8.25
CA ASN A 342 -1.40 -27.13 -8.22
C ASN A 342 -1.60 -25.85 -7.38
N LYS A 343 -2.74 -25.18 -7.56
CA LYS A 343 -3.01 -23.92 -6.86
C LYS A 343 -3.30 -24.17 -5.38
N HIS A 344 -2.58 -23.47 -4.50
CA HIS A 344 -2.71 -23.63 -3.06
C HIS A 344 -4.15 -23.36 -2.58
N GLN A 345 -4.71 -24.37 -1.92
CA GLN A 345 -5.96 -24.30 -1.16
C GLN A 345 -5.60 -24.14 0.32
N ALA A 346 -6.23 -23.20 1.01
CA ALA A 346 -5.92 -22.90 2.42
C ALA A 346 -6.69 -23.82 3.37
N ASP A 347 -6.05 -24.29 4.44
CA ASP A 347 -6.67 -25.17 5.44
C ASP A 347 -7.81 -24.49 6.20
N LEU A 348 -9.02 -25.01 6.07
CA LEU A 348 -10.23 -24.34 6.56
C LEU A 348 -10.58 -24.68 8.02
N GLU A 349 -9.98 -25.74 8.58
CA GLU A 349 -10.19 -26.21 9.96
C GLU A 349 -8.86 -26.27 10.77
N LYS A 350 -7.92 -25.37 10.51
CA LYS A 350 -6.61 -25.33 11.20
C LYS A 350 -6.75 -24.92 12.69
N PHE A 351 -6.15 -25.70 13.58
CA PHE A 351 -6.17 -25.46 15.03
C PHE A 351 -4.81 -24.99 15.56
N TYR A 352 -4.83 -24.05 16.51
CA TYR A 352 -3.66 -23.63 17.29
C TYR A 352 -4.03 -23.63 18.78
N ASN A 353 -3.19 -24.23 19.64
CA ASN A 353 -3.40 -24.33 21.09
C ASN A 353 -4.83 -24.72 21.52
N ASN A 354 -5.38 -25.75 20.87
CA ASN A 354 -6.76 -26.27 21.05
C ASN A 354 -7.89 -25.27 20.79
N ARG A 355 -7.66 -24.26 19.96
CA ARG A 355 -8.67 -23.33 19.42
C ARG A 355 -8.60 -23.29 17.90
N LEU A 356 -9.72 -23.00 17.25
CA LEU A 356 -9.77 -22.84 15.78
C LEU A 356 -9.17 -21.47 15.39
N LEU A 357 -8.35 -21.43 14.35
CA LEU A 357 -7.90 -20.18 13.74
C LEU A 357 -9.04 -19.51 12.97
N GLU A 358 -9.26 -18.23 13.25
CA GLU A 358 -10.07 -17.33 12.42
C GLU A 358 -9.33 -17.10 11.11
N SER A 359 -8.07 -16.65 11.27
CA SER A 359 -7.07 -16.35 10.25
C SER A 359 -5.64 -16.48 10.84
N GLU A 360 -4.66 -16.65 9.96
CA GLU A 360 -3.23 -16.61 10.28
C GLU A 360 -2.44 -15.87 9.18
N THR A 361 -1.32 -15.29 9.58
CA THR A 361 -0.45 -14.45 8.75
C THR A 361 0.92 -14.33 9.43
N TYR A 362 1.73 -13.36 9.02
CA TYR A 362 3.02 -12.97 9.59
C TYR A 362 3.00 -11.46 9.93
N ILE A 363 4.01 -10.98 10.68
CA ILE A 363 4.20 -9.54 10.89
C ILE A 363 4.70 -8.90 9.57
N GLY A 364 3.92 -7.95 9.05
CA GLY A 364 4.23 -7.21 7.83
C GLY A 364 5.35 -6.17 7.98
N GLY A 365 5.41 -5.23 7.04
CA GLY A 365 6.37 -4.12 7.08
C GLY A 365 6.28 -3.30 8.38
N HIS A 366 7.44 -2.91 8.90
CA HIS A 366 7.55 -2.09 10.11
C HIS A 366 7.27 -0.61 9.76
N VAL A 367 6.53 0.09 10.61
CA VAL A 367 6.11 1.48 10.37
C VAL A 367 6.07 2.22 11.70
N GLU A 368 6.73 3.37 11.78
CA GLU A 368 6.81 4.23 12.96
C GLU A 368 6.69 5.71 12.56
N CYS A 369 6.00 6.48 13.39
CA CYS A 369 6.08 7.94 13.38
C CYS A 369 6.77 8.28 14.69
N LEU A 370 7.85 9.06 14.62
CA LEU A 370 8.77 9.30 15.74
C LEU A 370 8.69 10.76 16.20
N GLU A 371 8.58 11.69 15.25
CA GLU A 371 8.34 13.10 15.52
C GLU A 371 7.18 13.69 14.69
N THR A 372 6.62 14.80 15.17
CA THR A 372 5.54 15.55 14.51
C THR A 372 5.81 17.04 14.58
N GLY A 373 5.60 17.77 13.50
CA GLY A 373 6.02 19.17 13.40
C GLY A 373 6.22 19.62 11.96
N VAL A 374 6.74 20.84 11.84
CA VAL A 374 7.26 21.42 10.60
C VAL A 374 8.79 21.39 10.66
N PHE A 375 9.42 20.77 9.67
CA PHE A 375 10.86 20.75 9.47
C PHE A 375 11.17 21.42 8.14
N ARG A 376 12.15 22.32 8.12
CA ARG A 376 12.45 23.19 6.97
C ARG A 376 13.94 23.48 6.88
N SER A 377 14.50 23.43 5.68
CA SER A 377 15.95 23.64 5.46
C SER A 377 16.41 25.07 5.77
N ASP A 378 15.50 26.05 5.81
CA ASP A 378 15.82 27.43 6.17
C ASP A 378 15.62 27.77 7.66
N LEU A 379 14.89 26.93 8.41
CA LEU A 379 14.61 27.10 9.85
C LEU A 379 15.62 26.33 10.72
N PRO A 380 16.17 26.91 11.80
CA PRO A 380 17.11 26.21 12.68
C PRO A 380 16.44 25.05 13.43
N THR A 381 17.12 23.91 13.51
CA THR A 381 16.71 22.71 14.23
C THR A 381 17.73 22.38 15.32
N LYS A 382 17.22 22.01 16.50
CA LYS A 382 18.06 21.57 17.63
C LYS A 382 18.40 20.09 17.50
N PHE A 383 19.69 19.77 17.66
CA PHE A 383 20.25 18.43 17.63
C PHE A 383 20.95 18.10 18.96
N GLN A 384 20.82 16.86 19.40
CA GLN A 384 21.54 16.29 20.53
C GLN A 384 22.13 14.96 20.05
N LEU A 385 23.38 15.01 19.62
CA LEU A 385 24.11 13.92 18.98
C LEU A 385 24.78 13.01 20.02
N GLU A 386 25.04 11.74 19.66
CA GLU A 386 25.79 10.79 20.50
C GLU A 386 27.26 10.72 20.04
N PRO A 387 28.25 11.24 20.78
CA PRO A 387 29.65 11.27 20.34
C PRO A 387 30.24 9.88 20.03
N LEU A 388 29.78 8.83 20.73
CA LEU A 388 30.23 7.46 20.51
C LEU A 388 29.85 6.94 19.11
N ALA A 389 28.71 7.37 18.56
CA ALA A 389 28.32 7.02 17.20
C ALA A 389 29.21 7.69 16.15
N TYR A 390 29.61 8.94 16.39
CA TYR A 390 30.56 9.64 15.50
C TYR A 390 31.97 9.04 15.59
N GLU A 391 32.42 8.64 16.79
CA GLU A 391 33.69 7.91 16.94
C GLU A 391 33.66 6.56 16.20
N GLN A 392 32.52 5.85 16.23
CA GLN A 392 32.31 4.64 15.43
C GLN A 392 32.29 4.91 13.93
N LEU A 393 31.67 6.00 13.45
CA LEU A 393 31.70 6.37 12.03
C LEU A 393 33.11 6.74 11.55
N ILE A 394 33.88 7.49 12.35
CA ILE A 394 35.29 7.81 12.07
C ILE A 394 36.12 6.51 12.02
N GLY A 395 35.98 5.63 13.01
CA GLY A 395 36.69 4.33 13.04
C GLY A 395 36.29 3.34 11.93
N ASN A 396 35.10 3.49 11.34
CA ASN A 396 34.65 2.72 10.17
C ASN A 396 34.96 3.42 8.83
N LEU A 397 35.49 4.65 8.80
CA LEU A 397 35.53 5.45 7.57
C LEU A 397 36.28 4.76 6.41
N ASP A 398 37.42 4.10 6.69
CA ASP A 398 38.12 3.32 5.65
C ASP A 398 37.33 2.09 5.18
N ARG A 399 36.59 1.42 6.07
CA ARG A 399 35.72 0.28 5.70
C ARG A 399 34.64 0.75 4.71
N ASP A 400 34.05 1.90 5.01
CA ASP A 400 32.92 2.47 4.29
C ASP A 400 33.34 3.02 2.92
N LEU A 401 34.46 3.76 2.86
CA LEU A 401 34.98 4.31 1.60
C LEU A 401 35.54 3.20 0.68
N HIS A 402 36.21 2.18 1.22
CA HIS A 402 36.61 1.02 0.40
C HIS A 402 35.40 0.23 -0.13
N TYR A 403 34.33 0.08 0.66
CA TYR A 403 33.10 -0.59 0.22
C TYR A 403 32.48 0.09 -1.01
N VAL A 404 32.23 1.40 -0.95
CA VAL A 404 31.63 2.15 -2.09
C VAL A 404 32.54 2.18 -3.32
N ILE A 405 33.87 2.23 -3.16
CA ILE A 405 34.80 2.20 -4.30
C ILE A 405 34.75 0.82 -5.00
N ALA A 406 34.88 -0.26 -4.22
CA ALA A 406 35.01 -1.61 -4.76
C ALA A 406 33.67 -2.23 -5.23
N VAL A 407 32.59 -2.06 -4.47
CA VAL A 407 31.31 -2.75 -4.70
C VAL A 407 30.37 -1.92 -5.58
N GLU A 408 30.04 -0.70 -5.16
CA GLU A 408 29.10 0.18 -5.88
C GLU A 408 29.77 0.79 -7.13
N GLY A 409 30.95 1.40 -6.96
CA GLY A 409 31.71 2.04 -8.02
C GLY A 409 32.33 1.08 -9.04
N LYS A 410 32.57 -0.17 -8.61
CA LYS A 410 33.26 -1.25 -9.34
C LYS A 410 34.61 -0.77 -9.87
N LEU A 411 35.37 -0.14 -8.97
CA LEU A 411 36.71 0.39 -9.19
C LEU A 411 37.72 -0.35 -8.34
N ASP A 412 38.91 -0.52 -8.90
CA ASP A 412 40.10 -0.85 -8.13
C ASP A 412 40.47 0.34 -7.22
N ILE A 413 40.82 0.07 -5.96
CA ILE A 413 41.13 1.10 -4.96
C ILE A 413 42.39 1.87 -5.39
N ASP A 414 43.40 1.15 -5.89
CA ASP A 414 44.62 1.73 -6.45
C ASP A 414 44.36 2.59 -7.69
N SER A 415 43.16 2.58 -8.28
CA SER A 415 42.80 3.45 -9.41
C SER A 415 42.39 4.86 -8.99
N VAL A 416 42.08 5.10 -7.72
CA VAL A 416 41.64 6.41 -7.19
C VAL A 416 42.85 7.30 -6.90
N THR A 417 42.77 8.60 -7.23
CA THR A 417 43.89 9.55 -7.07
C THR A 417 43.73 10.55 -5.94
N ASN A 418 42.56 10.59 -5.31
CA ASN A 418 42.23 11.55 -4.25
C ASN A 418 41.46 10.89 -3.09
N TYR A 419 41.88 9.69 -2.69
CA TYR A 419 41.26 8.97 -1.58
C TYR A 419 41.37 9.78 -0.28
N ASP A 420 42.60 10.19 0.08
CA ASP A 420 42.87 10.92 1.32
C ASP A 420 42.21 12.31 1.34
N GLU A 421 42.20 13.05 0.21
CA GLU A 421 41.47 14.34 0.09
C GLU A 421 40.00 14.22 0.49
N VAL A 422 39.33 13.11 0.13
CA VAL A 422 37.92 12.86 0.40
C VAL A 422 37.73 12.34 1.83
N LYS A 423 38.59 11.44 2.28
CA LYS A 423 38.59 10.90 3.64
C LYS A 423 38.73 12.02 4.67
N ASP A 424 39.79 12.83 4.57
CA ASP A 424 40.08 13.93 5.50
C ASP A 424 38.91 14.93 5.56
N ALA A 425 38.28 15.22 4.41
CA ALA A 425 37.14 16.13 4.33
C ALA A 425 35.84 15.58 4.95
N ILE A 426 35.67 14.25 5.01
CA ILE A 426 34.59 13.60 5.77
C ILE A 426 34.94 13.56 7.25
N GLU A 427 36.16 13.12 7.59
CA GLU A 427 36.63 12.98 8.97
C GLU A 427 36.57 14.30 9.73
N GLN A 428 37.03 15.41 9.13
CA GLN A 428 36.95 16.75 9.73
C GLN A 428 35.51 17.16 10.08
N LYS A 429 34.53 16.82 9.24
CA LYS A 429 33.10 17.08 9.53
C LYS A 429 32.58 16.20 10.68
N LEU A 430 32.92 14.91 10.68
CA LEU A 430 32.51 13.97 11.74
C LEU A 430 33.12 14.34 13.10
N VAL A 431 34.41 14.71 13.13
CA VAL A 431 35.10 15.21 14.33
C VAL A 431 34.44 16.49 14.84
N ALA A 432 34.14 17.45 13.97
CA ALA A 432 33.46 18.68 14.36
C ALA A 432 32.05 18.44 14.94
N LEU A 433 31.37 17.37 14.52
CA LEU A 433 30.07 16.93 15.05
C LEU A 433 30.20 16.18 16.39
N ARG A 434 31.18 15.28 16.51
CA ARG A 434 31.52 14.56 17.75
C ARG A 434 31.85 15.52 18.89
N ASP A 435 32.72 16.50 18.62
CA ASP A 435 33.28 17.40 19.63
C ASP A 435 32.29 18.49 20.07
N HIS A 436 31.30 18.80 19.22
CA HIS A 436 30.23 19.76 19.49
C HIS A 436 28.85 19.13 19.23
N PRO A 437 28.40 18.18 20.08
CA PRO A 437 27.26 17.31 19.81
C PRO A 437 25.89 17.94 20.12
N ILE A 438 25.85 19.00 20.94
CA ILE A 438 24.63 19.77 21.21
C ILE A 438 24.72 21.05 20.38
N ARG A 439 23.83 21.19 19.39
CA ARG A 439 23.86 22.32 18.45
C ARG A 439 22.48 22.70 17.92
N GLU A 440 22.42 23.89 17.33
CA GLU A 440 21.23 24.44 16.67
C GLU A 440 21.67 25.03 15.33
N GLU A 441 21.34 24.35 14.24
CA GLU A 441 21.70 24.75 12.87
C GLU A 441 20.59 24.33 11.89
N ARG A 442 20.67 24.79 10.64
CA ARG A 442 19.70 24.42 9.59
C ARG A 442 19.78 22.92 9.29
N PRO A 443 18.64 22.20 9.17
CA PRO A 443 18.62 20.77 8.90
C PRO A 443 18.74 20.45 7.40
N LEU A 444 19.29 19.28 7.11
CA LEU A 444 19.18 18.61 5.80
C LEU A 444 18.06 17.58 5.91
N ILE A 445 16.99 17.74 5.13
CA ILE A 445 15.85 16.81 5.12
C ILE A 445 16.11 15.74 4.07
N TYR A 446 16.27 14.49 4.49
CA TYR A 446 16.59 13.35 3.62
C TYR A 446 15.58 12.21 3.76
N HIS A 447 15.41 11.47 2.66
CA HIS A 447 14.76 10.17 2.62
C HIS A 447 15.80 9.10 2.27
N LEU A 448 15.94 8.10 3.14
CA LEU A 448 16.88 6.99 3.00
C LEU A 448 16.07 5.72 2.76
N ASP A 449 16.03 5.23 1.51
CA ASP A 449 15.12 4.16 1.05
C ASP A 449 15.88 2.93 0.55
N VAL A 450 15.50 1.73 0.98
CA VAL A 450 16.15 0.49 0.50
C VAL A 450 15.66 0.12 -0.90
N ALA A 451 16.53 0.31 -1.89
CA ALA A 451 16.21 0.18 -3.31
C ALA A 451 15.63 -1.20 -3.64
N ALA A 452 14.31 -1.26 -3.86
CA ALA A 452 13.57 -2.50 -4.09
C ALA A 452 13.81 -3.57 -2.98
N MET A 453 13.67 -3.15 -1.71
CA MET A 453 13.97 -3.92 -0.50
C MET A 453 13.60 -5.41 -0.57
N TYR A 454 12.31 -5.75 -0.71
CA TYR A 454 11.87 -7.14 -0.66
C TYR A 454 12.47 -8.02 -1.78
N PRO A 455 12.45 -7.62 -3.07
CA PRO A 455 13.24 -8.27 -4.12
C PRO A 455 14.72 -8.48 -3.75
N ASN A 456 15.40 -7.49 -3.20
CA ASN A 456 16.83 -7.59 -2.90
C ASN A 456 17.13 -8.44 -1.64
N ILE A 457 16.22 -8.50 -0.67
CA ILE A 457 16.23 -9.48 0.44
C ILE A 457 16.01 -10.90 -0.09
N ILE A 458 15.06 -11.08 -1.01
CA ILE A 458 14.76 -12.35 -1.70
C ILE A 458 16.00 -12.86 -2.43
N LEU A 459 16.68 -11.99 -3.18
CA LEU A 459 17.92 -12.33 -3.88
C LEU A 459 19.04 -12.68 -2.91
N THR A 460 19.34 -11.81 -1.95
CA THR A 460 20.43 -12.01 -0.96
C THR A 460 20.29 -13.33 -0.20
N ASN A 461 19.09 -13.64 0.29
CA ASN A 461 18.83 -14.84 1.09
C ASN A 461 18.34 -16.04 0.25
N ARG A 462 18.40 -15.95 -1.09
CA ARG A 462 18.01 -17.01 -2.05
C ARG A 462 16.59 -17.57 -1.81
N LEU A 463 15.66 -16.69 -1.41
CA LEU A 463 14.34 -17.07 -0.92
C LEU A 463 13.40 -17.41 -2.08
N GLN A 464 12.83 -18.61 -2.04
CA GLN A 464 11.80 -19.07 -2.97
C GLN A 464 10.96 -20.16 -2.31
N PRO A 465 9.66 -20.34 -2.63
CA PRO A 465 8.81 -21.27 -1.89
C PRO A 465 9.33 -22.73 -1.87
N PRO A 466 9.86 -23.30 -2.97
CA PRO A 466 10.46 -24.65 -2.95
C PRO A 466 11.75 -24.77 -2.12
N SER A 467 12.41 -23.66 -1.77
CA SER A 467 13.63 -23.69 -0.93
C SER A 467 13.33 -23.74 0.57
N ILE A 468 12.08 -23.47 0.98
CA ILE A 468 11.65 -23.62 2.37
C ILE A 468 11.46 -25.11 2.63
N VAL A 469 12.37 -25.70 3.41
CA VAL A 469 12.44 -27.15 3.66
C VAL A 469 12.22 -27.47 5.13
N THR A 470 11.52 -28.56 5.42
CA THR A 470 11.40 -29.09 6.77
C THR A 470 12.66 -29.87 7.16
N ASP A 471 12.82 -30.16 8.45
CA ASP A 471 13.88 -31.07 8.92
C ASP A 471 13.74 -32.49 8.33
N VAL A 472 12.53 -32.91 7.91
CA VAL A 472 12.30 -34.21 7.25
C VAL A 472 12.90 -34.21 5.84
N ASP A 473 12.58 -33.19 5.03
CA ASP A 473 13.10 -33.04 3.67
C ASP A 473 14.63 -32.87 3.70
N CYS A 474 15.12 -32.06 4.63
CA CYS A 474 16.56 -31.83 4.82
C CYS A 474 17.29 -33.06 5.38
N THR A 475 16.58 -34.01 5.99
CA THR A 475 17.13 -35.30 6.44
C THR A 475 17.20 -36.31 5.31
N ALA A 476 16.18 -36.36 4.45
CA ALA A 476 16.09 -37.27 3.30
C ALA A 476 17.02 -36.92 2.12
N CYS A 477 17.57 -35.70 2.09
CA CYS A 477 18.41 -35.20 1.00
C CYS A 477 19.80 -35.85 0.92
N ASP A 478 20.25 -36.27 -0.29
CA ASP A 478 21.59 -36.83 -0.58
C ASP A 478 22.79 -35.97 -0.11
N PHE A 479 22.56 -34.66 0.06
CA PHE A 479 23.52 -33.67 0.52
C PHE A 479 23.56 -33.51 2.05
N ASN A 480 22.73 -34.26 2.79
CA ASN A 480 22.70 -34.30 4.26
C ASN A 480 23.92 -35.03 4.84
N ARG A 481 25.09 -34.42 4.72
CA ARG A 481 26.39 -34.99 5.15
C ARG A 481 26.98 -34.17 6.30
N PRO A 482 27.87 -34.76 7.13
CA PRO A 482 28.62 -34.00 8.13
C PRO A 482 29.32 -32.79 7.50
N GLY A 483 29.17 -31.61 8.12
CA GLY A 483 29.70 -30.35 7.57
C GLY A 483 28.84 -29.68 6.48
N LYS A 484 27.56 -30.08 6.31
CA LYS A 484 26.65 -29.38 5.37
C LYS A 484 26.53 -27.88 5.72
N ASN A 485 26.81 -27.02 4.75
CA ASN A 485 26.74 -25.56 4.86
C ASN A 485 25.61 -24.95 3.99
N CYS A 486 24.63 -25.77 3.58
CA CYS A 486 23.62 -25.43 2.58
C CYS A 486 22.21 -25.23 3.15
N LEU A 487 22.04 -25.27 4.47
CA LEU A 487 20.77 -24.97 5.16
C LEU A 487 20.95 -23.67 5.95
N ARG A 488 20.52 -22.55 5.36
CA ARG A 488 20.47 -21.26 6.04
C ARG A 488 19.23 -21.26 6.93
N LYS A 489 19.37 -20.90 8.20
CA LYS A 489 18.25 -20.74 9.15
C LYS A 489 17.94 -19.25 9.29
N LEU A 490 16.69 -18.85 9.12
CA LEU A 490 16.25 -17.46 9.30
C LEU A 490 14.96 -17.39 10.13
N GLU A 491 14.90 -16.37 10.98
CA GLU A 491 13.72 -16.09 11.81
C GLU A 491 12.62 -15.39 11.00
N TRP A 492 11.38 -15.56 11.45
CA TRP A 492 10.21 -14.78 11.05
C TRP A 492 9.22 -14.72 12.22
N VAL A 493 8.23 -13.83 12.17
CA VAL A 493 7.19 -13.76 13.21
C VAL A 493 5.82 -14.09 12.62
N TRP A 494 5.26 -15.23 13.03
CA TRP A 494 3.89 -15.63 12.73
C TRP A 494 2.91 -14.83 13.60
N ARG A 495 1.72 -14.55 13.07
CA ARG A 495 0.59 -13.93 13.76
C ARG A 495 -0.67 -14.74 13.50
N GLY A 496 -1.25 -15.33 14.55
CA GLY A 496 -2.52 -16.05 14.49
C GLY A 496 -3.63 -15.39 15.29
N GLU A 497 -4.84 -15.40 14.75
CA GLU A 497 -6.05 -14.91 15.44
C GLU A 497 -6.99 -16.09 15.65
N THR A 498 -7.32 -16.40 16.91
CA THR A 498 -8.10 -17.61 17.29
C THR A 498 -9.47 -17.26 17.84
N TYR A 499 -10.48 -18.08 17.53
CA TYR A 499 -11.79 -17.96 18.17
C TYR A 499 -11.69 -18.22 19.69
N MET A 500 -12.57 -17.59 20.46
CA MET A 500 -12.64 -17.81 21.92
C MET A 500 -13.07 -19.24 22.31
N ALA A 501 -13.82 -19.91 21.44
CA ALA A 501 -14.29 -21.28 21.63
C ALA A 501 -13.15 -22.31 21.54
N LYS A 502 -13.18 -23.34 22.40
CA LYS A 502 -12.22 -24.44 22.38
C LYS A 502 -12.63 -25.49 21.34
N LYS A 503 -11.69 -26.38 21.00
CA LYS A 503 -11.89 -27.54 20.11
C LYS A 503 -13.14 -28.37 20.43
N ASN A 504 -13.46 -28.54 21.72
CA ASN A 504 -14.67 -29.26 22.16
C ASN A 504 -15.97 -28.48 21.87
N ASP A 505 -16.01 -27.17 22.16
CA ASP A 505 -17.15 -26.31 21.86
C ASP A 505 -17.42 -26.28 20.35
N TYR A 506 -16.34 -26.15 19.56
CA TYR A 506 -16.40 -26.20 18.10
C TYR A 506 -17.00 -27.52 17.59
N TYR A 507 -16.54 -28.68 18.07
CA TYR A 507 -17.11 -29.97 17.64
C TYR A 507 -18.55 -30.17 18.10
N HIS A 508 -18.95 -29.64 19.26
CA HIS A 508 -20.35 -29.63 19.67
C HIS A 508 -21.21 -28.78 18.71
N ILE A 509 -20.74 -27.60 18.33
CA ILE A 509 -21.43 -26.71 17.37
C ILE A 509 -21.49 -27.35 15.98
N LYS A 510 -20.41 -27.99 15.53
CA LYS A 510 -20.36 -28.71 14.25
C LYS A 510 -21.41 -29.83 14.20
N ARG A 511 -21.43 -30.72 15.21
CA ARG A 511 -22.47 -31.77 15.36
C ARG A 511 -23.90 -31.23 15.45
N GLN A 512 -24.09 -30.08 16.11
CA GLN A 512 -25.40 -29.46 16.17
C GLN A 512 -25.88 -29.04 14.77
N ILE A 513 -25.05 -28.33 14.01
CA ILE A 513 -25.41 -27.87 12.66
C ILE A 513 -25.54 -29.05 11.67
N GLU A 514 -24.72 -30.09 11.82
CA GLU A 514 -24.84 -31.34 11.04
C GLU A 514 -26.22 -32.02 11.18
N SER A 515 -26.95 -31.74 12.28
CA SER A 515 -28.34 -32.18 12.49
C SER A 515 -29.41 -31.17 12.07
N GLU A 516 -29.04 -29.95 11.66
CA GLU A 516 -29.98 -28.89 11.24
C GLU A 516 -30.34 -29.02 9.75
N LEU A 517 -31.64 -29.08 9.44
CA LEU A 517 -32.18 -28.96 8.08
C LEU A 517 -32.18 -27.48 7.66
N ILE A 518 -31.54 -27.14 6.55
CA ILE A 518 -31.34 -25.75 6.14
C ILE A 518 -32.23 -25.40 4.94
N GLN A 519 -33.03 -24.36 5.10
CA GLN A 519 -33.78 -23.74 4.02
C GLN A 519 -32.80 -22.99 3.11
N SER A 520 -32.77 -23.35 1.82
CA SER A 520 -32.02 -22.59 0.81
C SER A 520 -32.85 -21.38 0.37
N GLY A 521 -32.20 -20.26 0.01
CA GLY A 521 -32.88 -19.06 -0.45
C GLY A 521 -33.56 -19.26 -1.79
N GLY A 522 -34.86 -19.56 -1.78
CA GLY A 522 -35.65 -19.91 -2.96
C GLY A 522 -36.79 -20.87 -2.57
N ILE A 523 -37.90 -20.84 -3.31
CA ILE A 523 -39.12 -21.54 -2.90
C ILE A 523 -38.90 -23.06 -2.85
N ALA A 524 -39.15 -23.65 -1.67
CA ALA A 524 -39.38 -25.08 -1.44
C ALA A 524 -38.25 -26.07 -1.80
N SER A 525 -36.99 -25.81 -1.41
CA SER A 525 -36.08 -26.92 -1.08
C SER A 525 -35.38 -26.73 0.28
N SER A 526 -35.59 -27.70 1.17
CA SER A 526 -34.81 -27.86 2.40
C SER A 526 -33.76 -28.92 2.13
N LYS A 527 -32.49 -28.61 2.43
CA LYS A 527 -31.38 -29.54 2.30
C LYS A 527 -30.79 -29.87 3.67
N PRO A 528 -30.41 -31.13 3.94
CA PRO A 528 -29.49 -31.45 5.02
C PRO A 528 -28.24 -30.57 4.96
N PHE A 529 -27.64 -30.24 6.11
CA PHE A 529 -26.37 -29.51 6.13
C PHE A 529 -25.28 -30.22 5.32
N LEU A 530 -25.26 -31.56 5.37
CA LEU A 530 -24.31 -32.40 4.64
C LEU A 530 -24.37 -32.22 3.11
N ASP A 531 -25.54 -31.91 2.54
CA ASP A 531 -25.78 -31.76 1.09
C ASP A 531 -25.40 -30.37 0.54
N LEU A 532 -24.83 -29.50 1.38
CA LEU A 532 -24.26 -28.21 0.99
C LEU A 532 -22.82 -28.38 0.47
N SER A 533 -22.29 -27.40 -0.25
CA SER A 533 -20.89 -27.43 -0.69
C SER A 533 -19.90 -27.21 0.48
N LYS A 534 -18.72 -27.83 0.45
CA LYS A 534 -17.67 -27.70 1.49
C LYS A 534 -17.46 -26.21 1.93
N PRO A 535 -17.44 -25.19 1.05
CA PRO A 535 -17.37 -23.77 1.46
C PRO A 535 -18.60 -23.22 2.22
N GLU A 536 -19.82 -23.63 1.85
CA GLU A 536 -21.06 -23.19 2.51
C GLU A 536 -21.24 -23.79 3.91
N HIS A 537 -20.80 -25.05 4.10
CA HIS A 537 -20.70 -25.67 5.43
C HIS A 537 -19.92 -24.74 6.37
N LEU A 538 -18.72 -24.36 5.93
CA LEU A 538 -17.75 -23.61 6.70
C LEU A 538 -18.16 -22.16 6.96
N LEU A 539 -18.83 -21.50 6.02
CA LEU A 539 -19.37 -20.16 6.23
C LEU A 539 -20.44 -20.17 7.35
N LYS A 540 -21.40 -21.11 7.26
CA LYS A 540 -22.48 -21.28 8.27
C LYS A 540 -21.90 -21.70 9.63
N LEU A 541 -20.91 -22.58 9.64
CA LEU A 541 -20.19 -23.02 10.84
C LEU A 541 -19.44 -21.86 11.50
N LYS A 542 -18.65 -21.07 10.75
CA LYS A 542 -17.98 -19.87 11.28
C LYS A 542 -18.96 -18.84 11.82
N ASP A 543 -20.11 -18.61 11.17
CA ASP A 543 -21.11 -17.66 11.67
C ASP A 543 -21.89 -18.15 12.90
N ARG A 544 -22.16 -19.46 13.03
CA ARG A 544 -22.69 -20.06 14.27
C ARG A 544 -21.67 -19.97 15.41
N LEU A 545 -20.39 -20.22 15.12
CA LEU A 545 -19.27 -20.10 16.06
C LEU A 545 -19.10 -18.66 16.56
N LYS A 546 -19.13 -17.65 15.67
CA LYS A 546 -19.11 -16.23 16.04
C LYS A 546 -20.25 -15.88 17.01
N LYS A 547 -21.48 -16.33 16.71
CA LYS A 547 -22.67 -16.12 17.55
C LYS A 547 -22.56 -16.84 18.90
N TYR A 548 -21.93 -18.01 18.96
CA TYR A 548 -21.61 -18.71 20.21
C TYR A 548 -20.59 -17.93 21.04
N CYS A 549 -19.45 -17.54 20.45
CA CYS A 549 -18.40 -16.81 21.16
C CYS A 549 -18.89 -15.46 21.72
N GLN A 550 -19.74 -14.73 20.98
CA GLN A 550 -20.42 -13.52 21.48
C GLN A 550 -21.26 -13.80 22.73
N LYS A 551 -22.02 -14.89 22.77
CA LYS A 551 -22.90 -15.24 23.91
C LYS A 551 -22.11 -15.81 25.10
N ALA A 552 -21.17 -16.71 24.86
CA ALA A 552 -20.42 -17.43 25.90
C ALA A 552 -19.23 -16.64 26.46
N HIS A 553 -18.53 -15.87 25.62
CA HIS A 553 -17.25 -15.23 25.96
C HIS A 553 -17.26 -13.70 25.82
N LYS A 554 -18.38 -13.09 25.38
CA LYS A 554 -18.53 -11.64 25.09
C LYS A 554 -17.58 -11.08 24.02
N ARG A 555 -16.73 -11.91 23.41
CA ARG A 555 -15.79 -11.60 22.32
C ARG A 555 -15.79 -12.74 21.31
N VAL A 556 -15.57 -12.44 20.04
CA VAL A 556 -15.52 -13.45 18.96
C VAL A 556 -14.16 -14.14 18.92
N VAL A 557 -13.12 -13.32 18.83
CA VAL A 557 -11.70 -13.67 18.68
C VAL A 557 -10.96 -13.26 19.96
N ASP A 558 -9.90 -13.97 20.31
CA ASP A 558 -8.96 -13.54 21.36
C ASP A 558 -8.02 -12.42 20.87
N LYS A 559 -7.10 -11.93 21.69
CA LYS A 559 -6.00 -11.07 21.20
C LYS A 559 -5.17 -11.83 20.14
N PRO A 560 -4.63 -11.16 19.11
CA PRO A 560 -3.69 -11.77 18.18
C PRO A 560 -2.48 -12.34 18.92
N ILE A 561 -2.08 -13.56 18.56
CA ILE A 561 -0.91 -14.24 19.13
C ILE A 561 0.24 -14.11 18.13
N THR A 562 1.37 -13.57 18.58
CA THR A 562 2.62 -13.52 17.83
C THR A 562 3.60 -14.56 18.33
N GLU A 563 4.34 -15.21 17.42
CA GLU A 563 5.35 -16.22 17.74
C GLU A 563 6.53 -16.09 16.79
N VAL A 564 7.75 -15.97 17.34
CA VAL A 564 8.99 -16.04 16.54
C VAL A 564 9.21 -17.49 16.15
N ARG A 565 9.30 -17.76 14.85
CA ARG A 565 9.55 -19.07 14.25
C ARG A 565 10.80 -19.02 13.40
N GLU A 566 11.37 -20.19 13.15
CA GLU A 566 12.52 -20.35 12.27
C GLU A 566 12.08 -21.04 10.98
N ALA A 567 12.68 -20.67 9.85
CA ALA A 567 12.54 -21.34 8.57
C ALA A 567 13.91 -21.87 8.12
N GLY A 568 13.94 -23.09 7.57
CA GLY A 568 15.12 -23.67 6.93
C GLY A 568 15.09 -23.40 5.43
N ILE A 569 16.11 -22.73 4.90
CA ILE A 569 16.23 -22.37 3.48
C ILE A 569 17.37 -23.16 2.82
N CYS A 570 17.02 -23.98 1.84
CA CYS A 570 17.94 -24.77 1.05
C CYS A 570 18.68 -23.91 0.02
N MET A 571 19.99 -23.69 0.24
CA MET A 571 20.87 -22.96 -0.67
C MET A 571 21.19 -23.72 -1.97
N ARG A 572 20.76 -24.98 -2.12
CA ARG A 572 21.02 -25.82 -3.31
C ARG A 572 19.81 -26.05 -4.22
N GLU A 573 18.62 -25.62 -3.82
CA GLU A 573 17.40 -25.84 -4.59
C GLU A 573 17.45 -25.18 -5.99
N ASN A 574 16.73 -25.71 -6.99
CA ASN A 574 16.67 -25.15 -8.34
C ASN A 574 16.23 -23.68 -8.30
N SER A 575 17.11 -22.76 -8.71
CA SER A 575 16.98 -21.33 -8.47
C SER A 575 16.04 -20.58 -9.42
N PHE A 576 15.25 -21.27 -10.27
CA PHE A 576 14.42 -20.64 -11.31
C PHE A 576 13.59 -19.44 -10.81
N TYR A 577 13.07 -19.46 -9.58
CA TYR A 577 12.31 -18.35 -8.99
C TYR A 577 13.22 -17.15 -8.68
N VAL A 578 14.31 -17.39 -7.94
CA VAL A 578 15.31 -16.36 -7.59
C VAL A 578 15.95 -15.77 -8.85
N ASP A 579 16.27 -16.59 -9.84
CA ASP A 579 16.85 -16.17 -11.12
C ASP A 579 15.85 -15.37 -11.97
N THR A 580 14.55 -15.69 -11.87
CA THR A 580 13.49 -14.84 -12.45
C THR A 580 13.49 -13.45 -11.81
N VAL A 581 13.48 -13.36 -10.47
CA VAL A 581 13.54 -12.08 -9.74
C VAL A 581 14.80 -11.28 -10.12
N ARG A 582 15.95 -11.95 -10.20
CA ARG A 582 17.25 -11.35 -10.55
C ARG A 582 17.18 -10.77 -11.96
N SER A 583 16.76 -11.57 -12.94
CA SER A 583 16.66 -11.14 -14.34
C SER A 583 15.65 -10.02 -14.55
N PHE A 584 14.58 -9.95 -13.74
CA PHE A 584 13.62 -8.84 -13.78
C PHE A 584 14.16 -7.55 -13.15
N ARG A 585 14.90 -7.65 -12.04
CA ARG A 585 15.59 -6.52 -11.41
C ARG A 585 16.65 -5.94 -12.34
N ASP A 586 17.50 -6.81 -12.91
CA ASP A 586 18.66 -6.38 -13.68
C ASP A 586 18.23 -5.73 -15.01
N ARG A 587 17.20 -6.28 -15.69
CA ARG A 587 16.53 -5.62 -16.83
C ARG A 587 15.92 -4.27 -16.45
N ARG A 588 15.29 -4.15 -15.27
CA ARG A 588 14.77 -2.86 -14.80
C ARG A 588 15.89 -1.82 -14.64
N TYR A 589 17.06 -2.20 -14.14
CA TYR A 589 18.21 -1.31 -14.03
C TYR A 589 18.80 -0.94 -15.39
N GLU A 590 18.87 -1.89 -16.34
CA GLU A 590 19.22 -1.60 -17.74
C GLU A 590 18.29 -0.54 -18.35
N TYR A 591 16.98 -0.70 -18.21
CA TYR A 591 16.01 0.28 -18.70
C TYR A 591 16.03 1.62 -17.90
N LYS A 592 16.29 1.62 -16.58
CA LYS A 592 16.54 2.84 -15.76
C LYS A 592 17.77 3.61 -16.31
N GLY A 593 18.82 2.89 -16.68
CA GLY A 593 20.04 3.42 -17.29
C GLY A 593 19.80 3.98 -18.70
N LEU A 594 19.20 3.19 -19.59
CA LEU A 594 18.89 3.59 -20.97
C LEU A 594 17.94 4.80 -20.99
N ASN A 595 16.92 4.84 -20.13
CA ASN A 595 16.06 6.01 -20.00
C ASN A 595 16.83 7.28 -19.61
N LYS A 596 17.79 7.19 -18.67
CA LYS A 596 18.67 8.31 -18.29
C LYS A 596 19.57 8.76 -19.46
N THR A 597 20.14 7.82 -20.21
CA THR A 597 20.95 8.11 -21.41
C THR A 597 20.11 8.79 -22.50
N TRP A 598 18.91 8.30 -22.78
CA TRP A 598 18.04 8.88 -23.81
C TRP A 598 17.43 10.22 -23.41
N LYS A 599 17.18 10.46 -22.10
CA LYS A 599 16.85 11.81 -21.59
C LYS A 599 18.00 12.81 -21.82
N GLY A 600 19.26 12.37 -21.70
CA GLY A 600 20.43 13.17 -22.10
C GLY A 600 20.44 13.48 -23.60
N LYS A 601 20.34 12.46 -24.45
CA LYS A 601 20.25 12.61 -25.91
C LYS A 601 19.08 13.51 -26.35
N LEU A 602 17.95 13.47 -25.66
CA LEU A 602 16.79 14.32 -25.94
C LEU A 602 17.09 15.80 -25.65
N ALA A 603 17.84 16.11 -24.59
CA ALA A 603 18.28 17.47 -24.32
C ALA A 603 19.28 17.96 -25.38
N GLU A 604 20.23 17.11 -25.79
CA GLU A 604 21.16 17.38 -26.91
C GLU A 604 20.41 17.58 -28.23
N ALA A 605 19.42 16.74 -28.53
CA ALA A 605 18.60 16.82 -29.74
C ALA A 605 17.79 18.12 -29.77
N LYS A 606 17.15 18.51 -28.64
CA LYS A 606 16.43 19.79 -28.51
C LYS A 606 17.37 20.98 -28.67
N ALA A 607 18.58 20.94 -28.12
CA ALA A 607 19.61 21.96 -28.34
C ALA A 607 20.10 22.03 -29.80
N SER A 608 20.05 20.92 -30.54
CA SER A 608 20.43 20.84 -31.96
C SER A 608 19.34 21.27 -32.96
N GLY A 609 18.08 21.39 -32.51
CA GLY A 609 16.93 21.75 -33.36
C GLY A 609 16.49 20.72 -34.40
N ASN A 610 17.09 19.52 -34.44
CA ASN A 610 16.76 18.51 -35.46
C ASN A 610 15.48 17.73 -35.09
N SER A 611 14.36 18.07 -35.74
CA SER A 611 13.04 17.48 -35.50
C SER A 611 13.01 15.94 -35.51
N MET A 612 13.60 15.27 -36.51
CA MET A 612 13.58 13.79 -36.57
C MET A 612 14.33 13.16 -35.38
N LYS A 613 15.46 13.74 -34.96
CA LYS A 613 16.21 13.28 -33.78
C LYS A 613 15.51 13.60 -32.46
N ILE A 614 14.74 14.69 -32.40
CA ILE A 614 13.92 15.02 -31.24
C ILE A 614 12.81 13.98 -31.09
N GLN A 615 12.13 13.61 -32.18
CA GLN A 615 11.09 12.58 -32.17
C GLN A 615 11.66 11.21 -31.78
N GLU A 616 12.72 10.74 -32.47
CA GLU A 616 13.42 9.49 -32.14
C GLU A 616 13.82 9.43 -30.66
N ALA A 617 14.43 10.49 -30.13
CA ALA A 617 14.84 10.53 -28.73
C ALA A 617 13.64 10.58 -27.76
N GLN A 618 12.55 11.26 -28.11
CA GLN A 618 11.32 11.32 -27.31
C GLN A 618 10.67 9.93 -27.21
N ASP A 619 10.51 9.24 -28.35
CA ASP A 619 9.90 7.91 -28.42
C ASP A 619 10.72 6.87 -27.64
N MET A 620 12.05 6.90 -27.75
CA MET A 620 12.93 6.03 -26.97
C MET A 620 12.90 6.35 -25.47
N VAL A 621 12.72 7.62 -25.06
CA VAL A 621 12.50 7.98 -23.64
C VAL A 621 11.19 7.38 -23.13
N VAL A 622 10.08 7.53 -23.86
CA VAL A 622 8.77 6.96 -23.49
C VAL A 622 8.82 5.43 -23.42
N LEU A 623 9.48 4.79 -24.38
CA LEU A 623 9.67 3.33 -24.42
C LEU A 623 10.43 2.82 -23.20
N TYR A 624 11.61 3.40 -22.89
CA TYR A 624 12.40 2.93 -21.75
C TYR A 624 11.79 3.28 -20.39
N ASP A 625 11.03 4.37 -20.27
CA ASP A 625 10.30 4.66 -19.02
C ASP A 625 9.16 3.66 -18.81
N SER A 626 8.40 3.36 -19.88
CA SER A 626 7.36 2.33 -19.87
C SER A 626 7.92 0.96 -19.50
N LEU A 627 9.08 0.58 -20.05
CA LEU A 627 9.76 -0.68 -19.75
C LEU A 627 10.25 -0.77 -18.30
N GLN A 628 10.88 0.27 -17.74
CA GLN A 628 11.33 0.23 -16.34
C GLN A 628 10.16 0.25 -15.34
N LEU A 629 9.07 0.97 -15.64
CA LEU A 629 7.85 0.97 -14.83
C LEU A 629 7.11 -0.38 -14.89
N ALA A 630 7.02 -0.99 -16.08
CA ALA A 630 6.45 -2.32 -16.25
C ALA A 630 7.21 -3.37 -15.40
N HIS A 631 8.54 -3.32 -15.42
CA HIS A 631 9.36 -4.18 -14.58
C HIS A 631 9.23 -3.82 -13.08
N LYS A 632 9.08 -2.55 -12.70
CA LYS A 632 8.81 -2.14 -11.29
C LYS A 632 7.51 -2.77 -10.75
N CYS A 633 6.43 -2.75 -11.53
CA CYS A 633 5.15 -3.32 -11.13
C CYS A 633 5.23 -4.84 -10.89
N ILE A 634 5.85 -5.59 -11.82
CA ILE A 634 6.08 -7.03 -11.66
C ILE A 634 7.05 -7.31 -10.50
N LEU A 635 8.15 -6.58 -10.40
CA LEU A 635 9.21 -6.83 -9.41
C LEU A 635 8.67 -6.75 -7.98
N ASN A 636 7.89 -5.71 -7.67
CA ASN A 636 7.22 -5.56 -6.36
C ASN A 636 6.15 -6.64 -6.12
N SER A 637 5.64 -7.27 -7.17
CA SER A 637 4.59 -8.30 -7.10
C SER A 637 5.12 -9.72 -6.81
N PHE A 638 6.42 -10.02 -6.97
CA PHE A 638 6.97 -11.35 -6.62
C PHE A 638 6.82 -11.68 -5.12
N TYR A 639 7.04 -10.70 -4.24
CA TYR A 639 6.82 -10.89 -2.80
C TYR A 639 5.32 -11.08 -2.49
N GLY A 640 4.44 -10.22 -3.03
CA GLY A 640 2.99 -10.34 -2.80
C GLY A 640 2.36 -11.61 -3.40
N TYR A 641 3.00 -12.21 -4.41
CA TYR A 641 2.51 -13.42 -5.05
C TYR A 641 2.58 -14.67 -4.16
N VAL A 642 3.62 -14.86 -3.34
CA VAL A 642 3.76 -16.09 -2.52
C VAL A 642 2.73 -16.19 -1.38
N MET A 643 1.95 -15.13 -1.16
CA MET A 643 0.81 -15.09 -0.23
C MET A 643 -0.55 -14.94 -0.93
N ARG A 644 -0.59 -14.92 -2.27
CA ARG A 644 -1.84 -14.84 -3.03
C ARG A 644 -2.62 -16.14 -2.90
N LYS A 645 -3.92 -16.04 -2.56
CA LYS A 645 -4.86 -17.18 -2.53
C LYS A 645 -4.87 -17.86 -3.91
N GLY A 646 -4.64 -19.17 -3.95
CA GLY A 646 -4.53 -19.92 -5.20
C GLY A 646 -3.23 -19.69 -5.99
N ALA A 647 -2.18 -19.14 -5.39
CA ALA A 647 -0.83 -19.20 -5.98
C ALA A 647 -0.34 -20.65 -6.09
N ARG A 648 0.46 -20.95 -7.12
CA ARG A 648 1.13 -22.26 -7.26
C ARG A 648 2.35 -22.38 -6.33
N TRP A 649 3.12 -21.31 -6.21
CA TRP A 649 4.27 -21.23 -5.31
C TRP A 649 3.89 -20.36 -4.12
N TYR A 650 3.14 -20.95 -3.18
CA TYR A 650 2.72 -20.32 -1.93
C TYR A 650 3.72 -20.65 -0.81
N SER A 651 4.06 -19.68 0.04
CA SER A 651 4.72 -19.90 1.33
C SER A 651 4.55 -18.67 2.23
N MET A 652 4.07 -18.91 3.45
CA MET A 652 3.92 -17.88 4.49
C MET A 652 5.27 -17.60 5.18
N GLU A 653 6.09 -18.63 5.30
CA GLU A 653 7.42 -18.64 5.89
C GLU A 653 8.34 -17.71 5.09
N MET A 654 8.36 -17.85 3.76
CA MET A 654 9.12 -16.96 2.88
C MET A 654 8.68 -15.51 3.03
N ALA A 655 7.38 -15.24 3.04
CA ALA A 655 6.86 -13.87 3.16
C ALA A 655 7.21 -13.25 4.52
N GLY A 656 7.10 -14.01 5.60
CA GLY A 656 7.48 -13.60 6.95
C GLY A 656 8.99 -13.38 7.13
N VAL A 657 9.83 -14.23 6.53
CA VAL A 657 11.30 -14.04 6.54
C VAL A 657 11.68 -12.75 5.80
N VAL A 658 11.03 -12.47 4.66
CA VAL A 658 11.26 -11.23 3.89
C VAL A 658 10.92 -9.99 4.71
N THR A 659 9.73 -9.90 5.30
CA THR A 659 9.35 -8.72 6.09
C THR A 659 10.10 -8.60 7.39
N TYR A 660 10.41 -9.70 8.07
CA TYR A 660 11.16 -9.67 9.32
C TYR A 660 12.63 -9.27 9.12
N THR A 661 13.24 -9.73 8.02
CA THR A 661 14.58 -9.28 7.62
C THR A 661 14.57 -7.79 7.27
N GLY A 662 13.56 -7.32 6.54
CA GLY A 662 13.38 -5.90 6.21
C GLY A 662 13.18 -5.02 7.45
N ALA A 663 12.33 -5.46 8.39
CA ALA A 663 12.12 -4.80 9.68
C ALA A 663 13.42 -4.65 10.47
N LYS A 664 14.25 -5.70 10.57
CA LYS A 664 15.57 -5.61 11.23
C LYS A 664 16.52 -4.63 10.53
N ILE A 665 16.57 -4.63 9.20
CA ILE A 665 17.41 -3.69 8.42
C ILE A 665 17.02 -2.24 8.71
N ILE A 666 15.73 -1.92 8.60
CA ILE A 666 15.25 -0.54 8.76
C ILE A 666 15.32 -0.08 10.23
N GLN A 667 15.14 -1.00 11.19
CA GLN A 667 15.35 -0.71 12.63
C GLN A 667 16.82 -0.43 12.97
N ASN A 668 17.77 -1.18 12.39
CA ASN A 668 19.20 -0.92 12.56
C ASN A 668 19.59 0.45 11.98
N ALA A 669 19.10 0.78 10.78
CA ALA A 669 19.32 2.10 10.18
C ALA A 669 18.69 3.23 11.03
N ARG A 670 17.46 3.04 11.54
CA ARG A 670 16.78 3.97 12.45
C ARG A 670 17.60 4.23 13.72
N LEU A 671 18.17 3.17 14.32
CA LEU A 671 19.02 3.25 15.51
C LEU A 671 20.31 4.05 15.27
N LEU A 672 20.93 3.96 14.08
CA LEU A 672 22.07 4.82 13.73
C LEU A 672 21.61 6.28 13.52
N VAL A 673 20.55 6.49 12.73
CA VAL A 673 20.01 7.83 12.41
C VAL A 673 19.54 8.59 13.67
N GLU A 674 19.01 7.89 14.68
CA GLU A 674 18.65 8.44 15.99
C GLU A 674 19.84 8.98 16.80
N LYS A 675 21.05 8.50 16.53
CA LYS A 675 22.29 8.93 17.23
C LYS A 675 23.02 10.08 16.53
N ILE A 676 22.83 10.24 15.22
CA ILE A 676 23.54 11.20 14.35
C ILE A 676 22.64 12.30 13.76
N GLY A 677 21.35 12.28 14.08
CA GLY A 677 20.35 13.17 13.52
C GLY A 677 19.03 13.00 14.28
N ARG A 678 17.90 13.20 13.59
CA ARG A 678 16.55 12.95 14.13
C ARG A 678 15.69 12.26 13.08
N PRO A 679 15.35 10.97 13.23
CA PRO A 679 14.36 10.30 12.38
C PRO A 679 12.96 10.83 12.71
N LEU A 680 12.16 11.07 11.67
CA LEU A 680 10.83 11.69 11.77
C LEU A 680 9.72 10.66 11.54
N GLU A 681 9.84 9.89 10.46
CA GLU A 681 8.92 8.82 10.07
C GLU A 681 9.70 7.68 9.43
N LEU A 682 9.19 6.47 9.59
CA LEU A 682 9.74 5.24 9.04
C LEU A 682 8.57 4.47 8.43
N ASP A 683 8.64 4.19 7.14
CA ASP A 683 7.65 3.39 6.44
C ASP A 683 8.32 2.28 5.62
N THR A 684 8.29 1.07 6.20
CA THR A 684 8.59 -0.21 5.55
C THR A 684 10.02 -0.36 5.06
N ASP A 685 10.37 0.32 3.97
CA ASP A 685 11.65 0.33 3.27
C ASP A 685 12.41 1.67 3.40
N GLY A 686 11.73 2.75 3.80
CA GLY A 686 12.31 4.10 3.92
C GLY A 686 12.30 4.73 5.31
N ILE A 687 13.28 5.60 5.57
CA ILE A 687 13.35 6.51 6.73
C ILE A 687 13.39 7.95 6.25
N TRP A 688 12.47 8.77 6.75
CA TRP A 688 12.53 10.24 6.69
C TRP A 688 13.28 10.77 7.91
N CYS A 689 14.32 11.56 7.69
CA CYS A 689 15.13 12.13 8.78
C CYS A 689 15.61 13.55 8.50
N VAL A 690 15.95 14.27 9.57
CA VAL A 690 16.81 15.45 9.50
C VAL A 690 18.20 15.16 10.03
N LEU A 691 19.21 15.54 9.24
CA LEU A 691 20.62 15.56 9.64
C LEU A 691 21.07 17.01 9.88
N PRO A 692 22.14 17.25 10.66
CA PRO A 692 22.72 18.59 10.82
C PRO A 692 23.24 19.16 9.49
N GLY A 693 23.06 20.46 9.23
CA GLY A 693 23.55 21.16 8.03
C GLY A 693 25.06 21.09 7.78
N SER A 694 25.84 20.73 8.80
CA SER A 694 27.29 20.51 8.72
C SER A 694 27.69 19.05 8.40
N PHE A 695 26.73 18.12 8.32
CA PHE A 695 26.98 16.69 8.07
C PHE A 695 27.73 16.44 6.74
N PRO A 696 28.56 15.39 6.62
CA PRO A 696 29.13 14.97 5.34
C PRO A 696 28.04 14.48 4.38
N GLU A 697 27.87 15.17 3.25
CA GLU A 697 26.90 14.84 2.21
C GLU A 697 27.59 14.18 1.00
N ASN A 698 27.77 14.93 -0.09
CA ASN A 698 28.18 14.41 -1.40
C ASN A 698 29.66 14.70 -1.68
N PHE A 699 30.41 13.67 -2.05
CA PHE A 699 31.84 13.74 -2.36
C PHE A 699 32.13 13.11 -3.72
N THR A 700 33.32 13.30 -4.28
CA THR A 700 33.66 12.71 -5.60
C THR A 700 35.11 12.24 -5.69
N PHE A 701 35.26 10.94 -5.88
CA PHE A 701 36.53 10.32 -6.23
C PHE A 701 36.84 10.50 -7.72
N LYS A 702 38.12 10.75 -7.99
CA LYS A 702 38.73 10.90 -9.31
C LYS A 702 39.58 9.66 -9.57
N THR A 703 39.43 9.02 -10.74
CA THR A 703 40.28 7.88 -11.12
C THR A 703 41.41 8.30 -12.06
N LYS A 704 42.48 7.51 -12.10
CA LYS A 704 43.57 7.60 -13.07
C LYS A 704 43.08 7.58 -14.53
N ALA A 705 41.91 6.99 -14.79
CA ALA A 705 41.26 6.91 -16.10
C ALA A 705 40.28 8.08 -16.39
N GLY A 706 40.21 9.10 -15.52
CA GLY A 706 39.32 10.27 -15.69
C GLY A 706 37.84 10.03 -15.38
N LYS A 707 37.41 8.78 -15.19
CA LYS A 707 36.07 8.45 -14.64
C LYS A 707 35.96 9.05 -13.22
N LYS A 708 34.82 9.68 -12.94
CA LYS A 708 34.45 10.19 -11.62
C LYS A 708 33.46 9.24 -10.96
N LEU A 709 33.59 9.04 -9.64
CA LEU A 709 32.61 8.36 -8.81
C LEU A 709 32.12 9.36 -7.75
N THR A 710 30.88 9.81 -7.89
CA THR A 710 30.21 10.66 -6.88
C THR A 710 29.51 9.76 -5.88
N ILE A 711 29.73 10.00 -4.60
CA ILE A 711 29.15 9.24 -3.48
C ILE A 711 28.31 10.18 -2.61
N SER A 712 27.37 9.62 -1.83
CA SER A 712 26.66 10.32 -0.77
C SER A 712 26.90 9.60 0.56
N TYR A 713 27.60 10.22 1.50
CA TYR A 713 28.04 9.56 2.73
C TYR A 713 26.90 9.00 3.61
N PRO A 714 25.71 9.63 3.73
CA PRO A 714 24.58 9.06 4.47
C PRO A 714 24.08 7.71 3.91
N CYS A 715 24.25 7.49 2.60
CA CYS A 715 23.95 6.23 1.94
C CYS A 715 25.09 5.22 2.13
N VAL A 716 26.34 5.64 1.93
CA VAL A 716 27.53 4.77 2.04
C VAL A 716 27.69 4.14 3.43
N MET A 717 27.52 4.92 4.51
CA MET A 717 27.64 4.39 5.88
C MET A 717 26.61 3.28 6.17
N LEU A 718 25.36 3.44 5.66
CA LEU A 718 24.31 2.45 5.80
C LEU A 718 24.54 1.23 4.92
N ASN A 719 25.01 1.41 3.68
CA ASN A 719 25.30 0.30 2.78
C ASN A 719 26.42 -0.60 3.32
N ALA A 720 27.47 -0.02 3.89
CA ALA A 720 28.57 -0.77 4.51
C ALA A 720 28.11 -1.57 5.74
N ASP A 721 27.26 -1.00 6.60
CA ASP A 721 26.69 -1.72 7.75
C ASP A 721 25.66 -2.78 7.32
N VAL A 722 24.84 -2.54 6.29
CA VAL A 722 23.93 -3.56 5.74
C VAL A 722 24.73 -4.72 5.13
N ALA A 723 25.75 -4.44 4.31
CA ALA A 723 26.61 -5.47 3.76
C ALA A 723 27.26 -6.31 4.88
N ARG A 724 27.78 -5.66 5.93
CA ARG A 724 28.39 -6.34 7.08
C ARG A 724 27.42 -7.24 7.85
N ASN A 725 26.15 -6.84 7.99
CA ASN A 725 25.18 -7.52 8.86
C ASN A 725 24.23 -8.48 8.11
N ASN A 726 24.05 -8.32 6.78
CA ASN A 726 23.02 -9.02 6.02
C ASN A 726 23.55 -9.87 4.84
N THR A 727 24.86 -9.87 4.56
CA THR A 727 25.48 -10.75 3.56
C THR A 727 25.18 -12.23 3.81
N ASN A 728 25.08 -13.00 2.72
CA ASN A 728 24.85 -14.44 2.76
C ASN A 728 26.07 -15.22 2.26
N ASP A 729 27.02 -15.52 3.16
CA ASP A 729 28.21 -16.35 2.88
C ASP A 729 27.90 -17.85 2.64
N GLN A 730 26.63 -18.24 2.68
CA GLN A 730 26.17 -19.61 2.42
C GLN A 730 25.58 -19.77 1.01
N TYR A 731 25.58 -18.71 0.18
CA TYR A 731 24.94 -18.73 -1.13
C TYR A 731 25.63 -19.76 -2.05
N GLN A 732 24.85 -20.71 -2.58
CA GLN A 732 25.37 -21.78 -3.42
C GLN A 732 24.76 -21.77 -4.82
N THR A 733 25.63 -21.91 -5.82
CA THR A 733 25.32 -22.00 -7.25
C THR A 733 25.85 -23.32 -7.81
N LEU A 734 25.07 -23.92 -8.71
CA LEU A 734 25.43 -25.15 -9.41
C LEU A 734 26.45 -24.82 -10.52
N LYS A 735 27.68 -25.32 -10.38
CA LYS A 735 28.77 -25.09 -11.34
C LYS A 735 28.86 -26.21 -12.39
N ASP A 736 28.56 -27.43 -12.00
CA ASP A 736 28.54 -28.60 -12.89
C ASP A 736 27.20 -29.34 -12.71
N PRO A 737 26.27 -29.27 -13.68
CA PRO A 737 25.00 -29.98 -13.62
C PRO A 737 25.12 -31.51 -13.69
N VAL A 738 26.18 -32.04 -14.31
CA VAL A 738 26.39 -33.49 -14.51
C VAL A 738 26.91 -34.12 -13.22
N ASN A 739 27.99 -33.55 -12.66
CA ASN A 739 28.58 -34.01 -11.40
C ASN A 739 27.90 -33.41 -10.15
N LYS A 740 26.85 -32.59 -10.34
CA LYS A 740 26.09 -31.88 -9.30
C LYS A 740 26.98 -31.10 -8.31
N THR A 741 28.04 -30.45 -8.81
CA THR A 741 28.98 -29.70 -7.95
C THR A 741 28.53 -28.25 -7.75
N TYR A 742 28.62 -27.77 -6.50
CA TYR A 742 28.20 -26.43 -6.10
C TYR A 742 29.38 -25.59 -5.64
N THR A 743 29.38 -24.30 -5.98
CA THR A 743 30.30 -23.29 -5.46
C THR A 743 29.60 -22.41 -4.42
N THR A 744 30.22 -22.22 -3.26
CA THR A 744 29.76 -21.27 -2.24
C THR A 744 30.42 -19.91 -2.47
N HIS A 745 29.66 -18.82 -2.33
CA HIS A 745 30.16 -17.44 -2.34
C HIS A 745 29.30 -16.57 -1.44
N SER A 746 29.80 -15.36 -1.14
CA SER A 746 29.06 -14.32 -0.43
C SER A 746 28.19 -13.54 -1.42
N GLU A 747 26.90 -13.39 -1.10
CA GLU A 747 25.96 -12.57 -1.86
C GLU A 747 25.37 -11.48 -0.95
N CYS A 748 25.34 -10.24 -1.44
CA CYS A 748 24.45 -9.19 -0.93
C CYS A 748 23.95 -8.36 -2.12
N SER A 749 22.72 -7.87 -2.02
CA SER A 749 22.08 -7.00 -3.03
C SER A 749 21.25 -5.89 -2.39
N ILE A 750 21.38 -5.68 -1.08
CA ILE A 750 20.55 -4.76 -0.31
C ILE A 750 21.32 -3.46 -0.16
N GLU A 751 20.85 -2.41 -0.83
CA GLU A 751 21.48 -1.09 -0.90
C GLU A 751 20.40 -0.01 -0.66
N PHE A 752 20.73 1.02 0.10
CA PHE A 752 19.96 2.25 0.21
C PHE A 752 20.22 3.15 -1.00
N GLU A 753 19.16 3.67 -1.64
CA GLU A 753 19.21 4.90 -2.43
C GLU A 753 18.90 6.09 -1.47
N VAL A 754 19.36 7.30 -1.80
CA VAL A 754 19.09 8.52 -1.02
C VAL A 754 18.42 9.58 -1.89
N ASP A 755 17.27 10.07 -1.45
CA ASP A 755 16.50 11.14 -2.08
C ASP A 755 16.54 12.41 -1.21
N GLY A 756 16.82 13.55 -1.83
CA GLY A 756 16.94 14.86 -1.18
C GLY A 756 18.23 15.62 -1.55
N PRO A 757 18.56 16.71 -0.85
CA PRO A 757 17.82 17.26 0.29
C PRO A 757 16.48 17.90 -0.12
N TYR A 758 15.53 17.92 0.81
CA TYR A 758 14.21 18.55 0.63
C TYR A 758 14.10 19.89 1.37
N LYS A 759 13.17 20.74 0.91
CA LYS A 759 12.91 22.08 1.48
C LYS A 759 12.13 22.04 2.78
N ALA A 760 11.08 21.22 2.80
CA ALA A 760 10.12 21.15 3.89
C ALA A 760 9.53 19.75 4.04
N MET A 761 9.30 19.33 5.28
CA MET A 761 8.48 18.18 5.64
C MET A 761 7.54 18.55 6.79
N ILE A 762 6.26 18.19 6.66
CA ILE A 762 5.22 18.46 7.65
C ILE A 762 4.56 17.14 8.07
N LEU A 763 4.58 16.85 9.37
CA LEU A 763 4.05 15.61 9.96
C LEU A 763 2.96 15.93 11.02
N PRO A 764 1.74 15.36 10.91
CA PRO A 764 0.62 15.63 11.80
C PRO A 764 0.65 14.77 13.07
N ALA A 765 0.12 15.31 14.17
CA ALA A 765 0.03 14.62 15.45
C ALA A 765 -1.36 14.01 15.71
N SER A 766 -1.43 13.00 16.60
CA SER A 766 -2.70 12.45 17.07
C SER A 766 -3.40 13.39 18.06
N LYS A 767 -4.70 13.16 18.25
CA LYS A 767 -5.49 13.78 19.32
C LYS A 767 -5.37 13.03 20.66
N GLU A 768 -4.89 11.79 20.62
CA GLU A 768 -4.74 10.88 21.76
C GLU A 768 -3.29 10.88 22.26
N GLU A 769 -3.06 10.80 23.57
CA GLU A 769 -1.71 10.89 24.13
C GLU A 769 -0.88 9.64 23.81
N GLY A 770 0.37 9.82 23.39
CA GLY A 770 1.32 8.74 23.10
C GLY A 770 1.18 8.13 21.71
N ILE A 771 0.02 8.27 21.07
CA ILE A 771 -0.24 7.77 19.71
C ILE A 771 0.27 8.77 18.68
N LEU A 772 0.96 8.29 17.63
CA LEU A 772 1.49 9.11 16.53
C LEU A 772 0.94 8.65 15.18
N ILE A 773 0.71 9.58 14.24
CA ILE A 773 -0.01 9.28 12.99
C ILE A 773 0.97 8.80 11.91
N LYS A 774 1.10 7.48 11.81
CA LYS A 774 1.85 6.78 10.75
C LYS A 774 1.26 7.02 9.35
N LYS A 775 2.11 7.02 8.31
CA LYS A 775 1.77 7.16 6.87
C LYS A 775 1.01 8.45 6.51
N ARG A 776 1.29 9.56 7.20
CA ARG A 776 0.79 10.90 6.83
C ARG A 776 1.89 11.94 6.92
N TYR A 777 2.24 12.52 5.78
CA TYR A 777 3.21 13.61 5.69
C TYR A 777 3.06 14.36 4.36
N ALA A 778 3.55 15.60 4.33
CA ALA A 778 3.69 16.43 3.15
C ALA A 778 5.16 16.83 2.99
N VAL A 779 5.72 16.70 1.78
CA VAL A 779 7.14 16.97 1.48
C VAL A 779 7.23 17.90 0.27
N PHE A 780 8.16 18.86 0.32
CA PHE A 780 8.37 19.87 -0.72
C PHE A 780 9.81 19.89 -1.24
N ASN A 781 9.95 20.02 -2.56
CA ASN A 781 11.22 20.23 -3.28
C ASN A 781 11.79 21.63 -3.02
N GLU A 782 13.07 21.86 -3.33
CA GLU A 782 13.73 23.16 -3.16
C GLU A 782 13.05 24.33 -3.90
N ASP A 783 12.50 24.06 -5.09
CA ASP A 783 11.70 25.02 -5.86
C ASP A 783 10.36 25.40 -5.20
N GLY A 784 9.92 24.66 -4.17
CA GLY A 784 8.65 24.83 -3.48
C GLY A 784 7.50 23.99 -4.06
N THR A 785 7.74 23.14 -5.07
CA THR A 785 6.73 22.20 -5.57
C THR A 785 6.49 21.08 -4.55
N LEU A 786 5.24 20.62 -4.48
CA LEU A 786 4.83 19.50 -3.63
C LEU A 786 5.41 18.19 -4.18
N ALA A 787 6.48 17.69 -3.55
CA ALA A 787 7.16 16.46 -3.93
C ALA A 787 6.31 15.23 -3.64
N GLU A 788 5.78 15.14 -2.40
CA GLU A 788 4.98 14.00 -1.98
C GLU A 788 3.92 14.39 -0.93
N LEU A 789 2.77 13.69 -0.95
CA LEU A 789 1.68 13.91 -0.01
C LEU A 789 0.95 12.59 0.29
N LYS A 790 1.16 12.04 1.50
CA LYS A 790 0.67 10.71 1.91
C LYS A 790 -0.51 10.78 2.89
N GLY A 791 -1.47 9.86 2.74
CA GLY A 791 -2.50 9.51 3.72
C GLY A 791 -3.57 10.56 4.08
N PHE A 792 -3.36 11.85 3.77
CA PHE A 792 -4.27 12.95 4.02
C PHE A 792 -5.58 12.88 3.22
N GLU A 793 -6.62 13.47 3.80
CA GLU A 793 -8.02 13.47 3.33
C GLU A 793 -8.16 14.03 1.90
N ILE A 794 -7.39 15.07 1.53
CA ILE A 794 -7.30 15.62 0.17
C ILE A 794 -7.02 14.57 -0.93
N LYS A 795 -6.20 13.53 -0.67
CA LYS A 795 -5.87 12.47 -1.65
C LYS A 795 -6.88 11.31 -1.66
N ARG A 796 -7.87 11.28 -0.76
CA ARG A 796 -8.83 10.16 -0.61
C ARG A 796 -10.04 10.30 -1.53
N ARG A 797 -10.68 9.18 -1.89
CA ARG A 797 -12.04 9.20 -2.46
C ARG A 797 -13.04 9.45 -1.33
N GLY A 798 -14.07 10.25 -1.59
CA GLY A 798 -15.02 10.65 -0.54
C GLY A 798 -14.45 11.74 0.37
N GLU A 799 -14.77 11.66 1.66
CA GLU A 799 -14.45 12.63 2.73
C GLU A 799 -15.19 13.98 2.56
N LEU A 800 -15.13 14.82 3.60
CA LEU A 800 -15.73 16.16 3.65
C LEU A 800 -14.92 17.16 2.79
N LYS A 801 -15.56 17.78 1.78
CA LYS A 801 -14.94 18.72 0.83
C LYS A 801 -14.21 19.87 1.54
N LEU A 802 -14.82 20.48 2.56
CA LEU A 802 -14.23 21.54 3.41
C LEU A 802 -12.80 21.20 3.87
N ILE A 803 -12.58 19.96 4.34
CA ILE A 803 -11.27 19.53 4.86
C ILE A 803 -10.25 19.37 3.73
N LYS A 804 -10.68 18.99 2.53
CA LYS A 804 -9.82 18.83 1.35
C LYS A 804 -9.34 20.18 0.83
N VAL A 805 -10.21 21.18 0.79
CA VAL A 805 -9.86 22.54 0.35
C VAL A 805 -8.99 23.24 1.40
N PHE A 806 -9.36 23.15 2.69
CA PHE A 806 -8.50 23.59 3.79
C PHE A 806 -7.10 22.95 3.73
N GLN A 807 -7.01 21.65 3.45
CA GLN A 807 -5.71 20.97 3.27
C GLN A 807 -4.94 21.48 2.05
N ALA A 808 -5.59 21.75 0.93
CA ALA A 808 -4.93 22.26 -0.28
C ALA A 808 -4.25 23.62 -0.01
N GLU A 809 -4.94 24.53 0.68
CA GLU A 809 -4.40 25.85 1.02
C GLU A 809 -3.34 25.80 2.14
N VAL A 810 -3.57 25.00 3.19
CA VAL A 810 -2.73 25.04 4.38
C VAL A 810 -1.33 24.48 4.12
N PHE A 811 -1.20 23.48 3.23
CA PHE A 811 0.10 22.87 2.94
C PHE A 811 1.08 23.81 2.25
N ASP A 812 0.61 24.59 1.27
CA ASP A 812 1.38 25.67 0.64
C ASP A 812 1.82 26.73 1.67
N LYS A 813 0.95 27.06 2.62
CA LYS A 813 1.20 28.13 3.60
C LYS A 813 2.25 27.79 4.66
N PHE A 814 2.66 26.53 4.83
CA PHE A 814 3.83 26.13 5.63
C PHE A 814 5.19 26.57 5.01
N LEU A 815 5.22 27.01 3.75
CA LEU A 815 6.44 27.53 3.11
C LEU A 815 6.70 29.02 3.40
N HIS A 816 5.79 29.71 4.09
CA HIS A 816 5.91 31.13 4.44
C HIS A 816 6.49 31.36 5.85
N GLY A 817 6.91 32.58 6.16
CA GLY A 817 7.54 32.97 7.42
C GLY A 817 9.04 32.66 7.46
N SER A 818 9.80 33.46 8.21
CA SER A 818 11.25 33.34 8.42
C SER A 818 11.62 32.66 9.74
N THR A 819 10.67 32.56 10.68
CA THR A 819 10.78 31.75 11.91
C THR A 819 9.68 30.69 11.97
N LEU A 820 9.80 29.75 12.92
CA LEU A 820 8.79 28.71 13.14
C LEU A 820 7.46 29.31 13.66
N GLU A 821 7.54 30.36 14.49
CA GLU A 821 6.40 31.15 14.97
C GLU A 821 5.69 31.85 13.81
N GLU A 822 6.43 32.47 12.89
CA GLU A 822 5.85 33.14 11.70
C GLU A 822 5.20 32.13 10.75
N CYS A 823 5.82 30.96 10.55
CA CYS A 823 5.25 29.85 9.78
C CYS A 823 3.91 29.39 10.37
N TYR A 824 3.86 29.10 11.68
CA TYR A 824 2.60 28.72 12.34
C TYR A 824 1.57 29.85 12.37
N SER A 825 1.99 31.13 12.40
CA SER A 825 1.10 32.30 12.30
C SER A 825 0.46 32.43 10.92
N ALA A 826 1.23 32.27 9.83
CA ALA A 826 0.72 32.28 8.45
C ALA A 826 -0.31 31.15 8.23
N VAL A 827 0.00 29.96 8.72
CA VAL A 827 -0.89 28.78 8.71
C VAL A 827 -2.14 28.98 9.58
N ALA A 828 -2.01 29.66 10.73
CA ALA A 828 -3.15 30.00 11.59
C ALA A 828 -4.08 31.05 10.97
N SER A 829 -3.59 31.94 10.11
CA SER A 829 -4.44 32.87 9.34
C SER A 829 -5.45 32.10 8.48
N VAL A 830 -4.98 31.08 7.75
CA VAL A 830 -5.84 30.16 6.97
C VAL A 830 -6.85 29.47 7.87
N ALA A 831 -6.39 28.89 8.99
CA ALA A 831 -7.26 28.18 9.93
C ALA A 831 -8.35 29.06 10.54
N ASN A 832 -8.05 30.33 10.86
CA ASN A 832 -9.05 31.29 11.33
C ASN A 832 -10.08 31.61 10.24
N ARG A 833 -9.65 31.90 9.01
CA ARG A 833 -10.56 32.20 7.88
C ARG A 833 -11.59 31.08 7.64
N TRP A 834 -11.16 29.81 7.72
CA TRP A 834 -12.07 28.67 7.59
C TRP A 834 -12.95 28.45 8.83
N LEU A 835 -12.54 28.89 10.03
CA LEU A 835 -13.42 28.92 11.20
C LEU A 835 -14.44 30.06 11.12
N ASP A 836 -14.07 31.21 10.54
CA ASP A 836 -14.97 32.36 10.34
C ASP A 836 -16.11 32.02 9.39
N LEU A 837 -15.83 31.30 8.30
CA LEU A 837 -16.83 30.75 7.39
C LEU A 837 -17.89 29.91 8.13
N LEU A 838 -17.46 29.04 9.06
CA LEU A 838 -18.38 28.20 9.84
C LEU A 838 -19.11 28.97 10.95
N ASP A 839 -18.44 29.92 11.60
CA ASP A 839 -19.02 30.74 12.68
C ASP A 839 -20.05 31.75 12.12
N ASN A 840 -19.83 32.28 10.91
CA ASN A 840 -20.78 33.08 10.14
C ASN A 840 -21.82 32.22 9.37
N GLN A 841 -21.82 30.90 9.51
CA GLN A 841 -22.75 29.97 8.87
C GLN A 841 -22.82 30.10 7.33
N GLY A 842 -21.70 30.45 6.69
CA GLY A 842 -21.63 30.64 5.23
C GLY A 842 -22.62 31.68 4.70
N ILE A 843 -22.84 32.78 5.41
CA ILE A 843 -23.75 33.86 4.98
C ILE A 843 -23.23 34.60 3.73
N ASP A 844 -21.90 34.72 3.59
CA ASP A 844 -21.23 35.42 2.49
C ASP A 844 -21.01 34.53 1.24
N ILE A 845 -21.59 33.32 1.21
CA ILE A 845 -21.36 32.28 0.19
C ILE A 845 -22.71 31.82 -0.37
N ALA A 846 -22.78 31.57 -1.68
CA ALA A 846 -23.99 31.08 -2.34
C ALA A 846 -24.39 29.66 -1.87
N ASP A 847 -25.69 29.37 -1.80
CA ASP A 847 -26.20 28.13 -1.21
C ASP A 847 -25.69 26.85 -1.91
N SER A 848 -25.42 26.90 -3.22
CA SER A 848 -24.80 25.81 -3.99
C SER A 848 -23.33 25.58 -3.61
N GLU A 849 -22.50 26.62 -3.65
CA GLU A 849 -21.09 26.57 -3.24
C GLU A 849 -20.93 26.15 -1.76
N LEU A 850 -21.85 26.62 -0.91
CA LEU A 850 -21.91 26.22 0.49
C LEU A 850 -22.22 24.72 0.62
N LEU A 851 -23.25 24.20 -0.05
CA LEU A 851 -23.58 22.77 -0.08
C LEU A 851 -22.38 21.94 -0.52
N ASP A 852 -21.67 22.39 -1.56
CA ASP A 852 -20.49 21.73 -2.07
C ASP A 852 -19.39 21.62 -1.00
N PHE A 853 -19.04 22.72 -0.31
CA PHE A 853 -18.05 22.71 0.78
C PHE A 853 -18.46 21.83 1.96
N ILE A 854 -19.72 21.87 2.42
CA ILE A 854 -20.16 21.09 3.58
C ILE A 854 -20.55 19.64 3.23
N SER A 855 -20.56 19.27 1.95
CA SER A 855 -20.86 17.91 1.54
C SER A 855 -19.74 16.93 1.95
N GLU A 856 -20.14 15.81 2.53
CA GLU A 856 -19.30 14.63 2.69
C GLU A 856 -19.75 13.58 1.67
N SER A 857 -18.79 13.07 0.90
CA SER A 857 -19.05 12.05 -0.12
C SER A 857 -18.55 10.68 0.36
N SER A 858 -19.28 9.64 0.01
CA SER A 858 -18.93 8.25 0.27
C SER A 858 -19.36 7.36 -0.89
N THR A 859 -18.72 6.21 -1.08
CA THR A 859 -19.05 5.30 -2.19
C THR A 859 -19.27 3.90 -1.62
N MET A 860 -20.46 3.35 -1.82
CA MET A 860 -20.84 2.05 -1.26
C MET A 860 -20.17 0.91 -2.03
N SER A 861 -19.47 0.00 -1.35
CA SER A 861 -18.70 -1.08 -1.99
C SER A 861 -19.54 -2.30 -2.38
N LYS A 862 -20.85 -2.28 -2.08
CA LYS A 862 -21.84 -3.33 -2.34
C LYS A 862 -23.22 -2.70 -2.59
N SER A 863 -24.22 -3.51 -2.98
CA SER A 863 -25.61 -3.04 -3.06
C SER A 863 -26.15 -2.66 -1.67
N LEU A 864 -27.24 -1.90 -1.61
CA LEU A 864 -27.86 -1.56 -0.32
C LEU A 864 -28.36 -2.80 0.44
N VAL A 865 -28.79 -3.83 -0.29
CA VAL A 865 -29.28 -5.10 0.28
C VAL A 865 -28.16 -5.83 1.03
N ASP A 866 -26.93 -5.83 0.49
CA ASP A 866 -25.76 -6.48 1.10
C ASP A 866 -25.30 -5.86 2.43
N TYR A 867 -25.70 -4.61 2.72
CA TYR A 867 -25.41 -3.93 3.99
C TYR A 867 -26.47 -4.22 5.07
N GLY A 868 -27.71 -4.56 4.69
CA GLY A 868 -28.80 -4.92 5.59
C GLY A 868 -29.07 -3.89 6.70
N GLU A 869 -28.84 -4.30 7.95
CA GLU A 869 -29.07 -3.51 9.17
C GLU A 869 -27.89 -2.61 9.57
N GLN A 870 -26.77 -2.61 8.84
CA GLN A 870 -25.61 -1.78 9.19
C GLN A 870 -25.97 -0.28 9.18
N LYS A 871 -25.68 0.43 10.27
CA LYS A 871 -25.93 1.87 10.40
C LYS A 871 -24.67 2.66 10.04
N SER A 872 -24.73 3.44 8.96
CA SER A 872 -23.72 4.42 8.56
C SER A 872 -24.38 5.57 7.82
N CYS A 873 -23.71 6.71 7.71
CA CYS A 873 -24.24 7.86 6.95
C CYS A 873 -24.59 7.46 5.51
N ALA A 874 -23.67 6.77 4.81
CA ALA A 874 -23.89 6.30 3.44
C ALA A 874 -25.10 5.35 3.30
N VAL A 875 -25.29 4.40 4.22
CA VAL A 875 -26.47 3.49 4.18
C VAL A 875 -27.78 4.25 4.42
N THR A 876 -27.77 5.25 5.30
CA THR A 876 -28.94 6.13 5.53
C THR A 876 -29.20 7.02 4.31
N THR A 877 -28.17 7.60 3.70
CA THR A 877 -28.27 8.38 2.46
C THR A 877 -28.83 7.53 1.32
N ALA A 878 -28.36 6.29 1.13
CA ALA A 878 -28.91 5.38 0.13
C ALA A 878 -30.38 5.00 0.38
N LYS A 879 -30.75 4.69 1.63
CA LYS A 879 -32.15 4.46 2.02
C LYS A 879 -33.03 5.69 1.71
N ARG A 880 -32.53 6.89 2.03
CA ARG A 880 -33.22 8.16 1.74
C ARG A 880 -33.31 8.45 0.23
N LEU A 881 -32.29 8.16 -0.56
CA LEU A 881 -32.33 8.28 -2.03
C LEU A 881 -33.37 7.33 -2.64
N ALA A 882 -33.41 6.07 -2.22
CA ALA A 882 -34.43 5.11 -2.64
C ALA A 882 -35.86 5.59 -2.28
N GLU A 883 -36.04 6.20 -1.10
CA GLU A 883 -37.35 6.71 -0.66
C GLU A 883 -37.96 7.79 -1.59
N PHE A 884 -37.19 8.58 -2.34
CA PHE A 884 -37.72 9.63 -3.23
C PHE A 884 -37.37 9.50 -4.72
N LEU A 885 -36.27 8.84 -5.08
CA LEU A 885 -35.90 8.55 -6.48
C LEU A 885 -36.32 7.15 -6.94
N GLY A 886 -36.67 6.26 -6.00
CA GLY A 886 -37.10 4.88 -6.23
C GLY A 886 -35.97 3.85 -6.08
N ASP A 887 -36.36 2.60 -5.80
CA ASP A 887 -35.46 1.48 -5.48
C ASP A 887 -34.46 1.13 -6.62
N SER A 888 -34.66 1.62 -7.85
CA SER A 888 -33.70 1.45 -8.94
C SER A 888 -32.31 2.01 -8.58
N MET A 889 -32.26 3.11 -7.82
CA MET A 889 -31.01 3.81 -7.46
C MET A 889 -30.09 3.03 -6.52
N VAL A 890 -30.56 1.93 -5.91
CA VAL A 890 -29.85 1.21 -4.83
C VAL A 890 -29.62 -0.27 -5.12
N LYS A 891 -29.98 -0.73 -6.33
CA LYS A 891 -29.74 -2.10 -6.80
C LYS A 891 -28.24 -2.39 -6.92
N ASP A 892 -27.50 -1.47 -7.52
CA ASP A 892 -26.13 -1.71 -7.94
C ASP A 892 -25.07 -1.35 -6.89
N LYS A 893 -23.92 -2.02 -7.01
CA LYS A 893 -22.69 -1.73 -6.26
C LYS A 893 -22.07 -0.42 -6.76
N GLY A 894 -21.45 0.35 -5.87
CA GLY A 894 -20.70 1.56 -6.26
C GLY A 894 -21.47 2.88 -6.14
N LEU A 895 -22.71 2.86 -5.62
CA LEU A 895 -23.53 4.07 -5.42
C LEU A 895 -22.74 5.19 -4.71
N HIS A 896 -22.78 6.39 -5.29
CA HIS A 896 -22.20 7.59 -4.71
C HIS A 896 -23.19 8.26 -3.75
N CYS A 897 -22.90 8.23 -2.46
CA CYS A 897 -23.69 8.87 -1.42
C CYS A 897 -23.03 10.20 -1.03
N GLN A 898 -23.47 11.30 -1.62
CA GLN A 898 -23.12 12.66 -1.19
C GLN A 898 -24.19 13.17 -0.21
N TYR A 899 -23.77 13.63 0.96
CA TYR A 899 -24.69 14.04 2.02
C TYR A 899 -24.18 15.20 2.88
N ILE A 900 -25.11 15.85 3.57
CA ILE A 900 -24.82 16.77 4.69
C ILE A 900 -25.34 16.19 6.01
N VAL A 901 -24.87 16.69 7.14
CA VAL A 901 -25.37 16.30 8.47
C VAL A 901 -26.37 17.34 8.96
N ALA A 902 -27.63 16.95 9.15
CA ALA A 902 -28.66 17.78 9.74
C ALA A 902 -28.49 17.90 11.27
N ARG A 903 -28.85 19.04 11.84
CA ARG A 903 -28.86 19.29 13.29
C ARG A 903 -29.88 18.42 14.03
N GLU A 904 -31.09 18.31 13.47
CA GLU A 904 -32.19 17.54 14.06
C GLU A 904 -32.22 16.08 13.54
N PRO A 905 -32.77 15.12 14.31
CA PRO A 905 -33.27 15.27 15.67
C PRO A 905 -32.11 15.28 16.68
N GLN A 906 -32.05 16.27 17.57
CA GLN A 906 -31.03 16.36 18.61
C GLN A 906 -30.98 15.08 19.47
N GLY A 907 -29.76 14.64 19.82
CA GLY A 907 -29.51 13.41 20.55
C GLY A 907 -29.43 12.13 19.69
N THR A 908 -29.78 12.17 18.40
CA THR A 908 -29.63 11.00 17.51
C THR A 908 -28.20 10.86 16.94
N PRO A 909 -27.74 9.62 16.63
CA PRO A 909 -26.44 9.38 16.03
C PRO A 909 -26.29 10.09 14.67
N VAL A 910 -25.08 10.57 14.37
CA VAL A 910 -24.75 11.25 13.10
C VAL A 910 -25.17 10.43 11.87
N SER A 911 -25.05 9.10 11.94
CA SER A 911 -25.47 8.18 10.87
C SER A 911 -26.96 8.25 10.52
N GLU A 912 -27.82 8.70 11.42
CA GLU A 912 -29.28 8.82 11.19
C GLU A 912 -29.65 10.24 10.73
N ARG A 913 -28.73 11.22 10.87
CA ARG A 913 -28.89 12.63 10.49
C ARG A 913 -28.34 12.99 9.10
N ALA A 914 -27.87 12.02 8.32
CA ALA A 914 -27.34 12.23 6.97
C ALA A 914 -28.45 12.54 5.95
N VAL A 915 -28.47 13.75 5.37
CA VAL A 915 -29.39 14.19 4.32
C VAL A 915 -28.71 14.05 2.95
N PRO A 916 -29.28 13.36 1.95
CA PRO A 916 -28.74 13.37 0.59
C PRO A 916 -28.71 14.81 0.03
N VAL A 917 -27.62 15.24 -0.60
CA VAL A 917 -27.54 16.60 -1.19
C VAL A 917 -28.61 16.79 -2.28
N ALA A 918 -28.83 15.75 -3.09
CA ALA A 918 -29.84 15.69 -4.15
C ALA A 918 -31.27 16.10 -3.74
N ILE A 919 -31.64 16.12 -2.45
CA ILE A 919 -32.97 16.63 -2.05
C ILE A 919 -33.11 18.14 -2.25
N PHE A 920 -32.01 18.91 -2.18
CA PHE A 920 -32.00 20.36 -2.39
C PHE A 920 -32.04 20.76 -3.87
N GLU A 921 -31.86 19.78 -4.76
CA GLU A 921 -31.94 19.91 -6.22
C GLU A 921 -33.33 19.47 -6.75
N THR A 922 -34.18 18.86 -5.91
CA THR A 922 -35.57 18.53 -6.27
C THR A 922 -36.53 19.73 -6.12
N ASP A 923 -37.73 19.59 -6.69
CA ASP A 923 -38.85 20.52 -6.49
C ASP A 923 -39.02 20.91 -5.01
N PRO A 924 -39.16 22.21 -4.67
CA PRO A 924 -39.26 22.67 -3.28
C PRO A 924 -40.35 22.01 -2.43
N GLU A 925 -41.48 21.57 -3.00
CA GLU A 925 -42.53 20.88 -2.24
C GLU A 925 -42.19 19.40 -2.01
N ILE A 926 -41.50 18.74 -2.95
CA ILE A 926 -40.92 17.41 -2.75
C ILE A 926 -39.86 17.47 -1.63
N ALA A 927 -38.94 18.45 -1.71
CA ALA A 927 -37.92 18.67 -0.71
C ALA A 927 -38.54 18.90 0.69
N LYS A 928 -39.53 19.81 0.80
CA LYS A 928 -40.28 20.05 2.06
C LYS A 928 -40.96 18.79 2.57
N HIS A 929 -41.56 17.96 1.71
CA HIS A 929 -42.21 16.73 2.12
C HIS A 929 -41.23 15.75 2.79
N TYR A 930 -40.12 15.42 2.12
CA TYR A 930 -39.16 14.45 2.66
C TYR A 930 -38.35 15.00 3.85
N LEU A 931 -38.00 16.29 3.85
CA LEU A 931 -37.36 16.93 5.01
C LEU A 931 -38.28 16.92 6.25
N ARG A 932 -39.59 17.15 6.09
CA ARG A 932 -40.57 16.99 7.19
C ARG A 932 -40.71 15.53 7.62
N LYS A 933 -40.76 14.58 6.67
CA LYS A 933 -40.83 13.13 6.94
C LYS A 933 -39.63 12.64 7.76
N TRP A 934 -38.41 13.08 7.42
CA TRP A 934 -37.18 12.62 8.06
C TRP A 934 -36.85 13.35 9.38
N PHE A 935 -37.19 14.64 9.50
CA PHE A 935 -36.66 15.51 10.57
C PHE A 935 -37.72 16.33 11.33
N ARG A 936 -39.00 16.32 10.89
CA ARG A 936 -40.12 17.04 11.53
C ARG A 936 -39.93 18.57 11.66
N PHE A 937 -39.18 19.19 10.75
CA PHE A 937 -39.02 20.65 10.70
C PHE A 937 -40.35 21.40 10.53
N SER A 938 -40.37 22.66 10.97
CA SER A 938 -41.43 23.63 10.67
C SER A 938 -41.38 24.06 9.19
N SER A 939 -42.28 24.97 8.78
CA SER A 939 -42.55 25.30 7.38
C SER A 939 -41.38 25.89 6.60
N ASP A 940 -40.48 26.63 7.26
CA ASP A 940 -39.62 27.64 6.64
C ASP A 940 -38.11 27.37 6.85
N ALA A 941 -37.70 26.10 6.71
CA ALA A 941 -36.31 25.67 6.92
C ALA A 941 -35.41 25.92 5.69
N ASN A 942 -34.58 26.97 5.74
CA ASN A 942 -33.45 27.18 4.82
C ASN A 942 -32.32 26.15 5.09
N ILE A 943 -31.48 25.85 4.09
CA ILE A 943 -30.32 24.95 4.22
C ILE A 943 -29.48 25.27 5.48
N ARG A 944 -29.19 26.54 5.75
CA ARG A 944 -28.38 26.98 6.91
C ARG A 944 -29.03 26.67 8.27
N SER A 945 -30.36 26.51 8.35
CA SER A 945 -31.03 26.09 9.59
C SER A 945 -31.12 24.57 9.76
N ILE A 946 -30.99 23.81 8.67
CA ILE A 946 -30.94 22.34 8.67
C ILE A 946 -29.56 21.84 9.12
N VAL A 947 -28.48 22.50 8.69
CA VAL A 947 -27.07 22.09 8.89
C VAL A 947 -26.62 22.04 10.36
N ASP A 948 -25.93 20.96 10.76
CA ASP A 948 -25.23 20.86 12.04
C ASP A 948 -23.85 21.56 12.01
N TRP A 949 -23.85 22.89 12.09
CA TRP A 949 -22.62 23.69 12.16
C TRP A 949 -21.66 23.26 13.26
N SER A 950 -22.17 22.71 14.37
CA SER A 950 -21.34 22.23 15.48
C SER A 950 -20.51 21.00 15.09
N TYR A 951 -21.12 20.07 14.35
CA TYR A 951 -20.44 18.91 13.77
C TYR A 951 -19.34 19.33 12.79
N TYR A 952 -19.64 20.24 11.86
CA TYR A 952 -18.66 20.73 10.89
C TYR A 952 -17.51 21.49 11.56
N LYS A 953 -17.81 22.35 12.55
CA LYS A 953 -16.78 23.03 13.35
C LYS A 953 -15.92 22.03 14.13
N GLN A 954 -16.49 20.95 14.67
CA GLN A 954 -15.75 19.88 15.36
C GLN A 954 -14.86 19.07 14.40
N ARG A 955 -15.32 18.78 13.18
CA ARG A 955 -14.53 18.14 12.11
C ARG A 955 -13.33 19.01 11.72
N LEU A 956 -13.56 20.31 11.42
CA LEU A 956 -12.48 21.25 11.05
C LEU A 956 -11.51 21.48 12.21
N SER A 957 -12.00 21.72 13.43
CA SER A 957 -11.16 21.85 14.64
C SER A 957 -10.30 20.60 14.88
N SER A 958 -10.80 19.41 14.55
CA SER A 958 -10.04 18.17 14.65
C SER A 958 -8.98 18.03 13.54
N ALA A 959 -9.13 18.67 12.38
CA ALA A 959 -8.07 18.79 11.38
C ALA A 959 -7.01 19.82 11.81
N ILE A 960 -7.44 20.99 12.30
CA ILE A 960 -6.58 22.04 12.85
C ILE A 960 -5.72 21.52 14.02
N GLN A 961 -6.31 20.71 14.93
CA GLN A 961 -5.56 20.06 16.01
C GLN A 961 -4.45 19.14 15.48
N LYS A 962 -4.78 18.23 14.56
CA LYS A 962 -3.81 17.26 14.00
C LYS A 962 -2.68 17.94 13.22
N ILE A 963 -2.99 18.97 12.44
CA ILE A 963 -2.07 19.56 11.44
C ILE A 963 -1.31 20.78 12.01
N ILE A 964 -1.92 21.53 12.92
CA ILE A 964 -1.40 22.84 13.36
C ILE A 964 -1.11 22.85 14.86
N THR A 965 -2.13 22.76 15.73
CA THR A 965 -1.97 23.20 17.13
C THR A 965 -1.28 22.17 18.01
N ILE A 966 -1.47 20.86 17.77
CA ILE A 966 -0.73 19.81 18.49
C ILE A 966 0.74 19.75 18.03
N PRO A 967 1.07 19.75 16.71
CA PRO A 967 2.45 19.87 16.24
C PRO A 967 3.17 21.12 16.76
N ALA A 968 2.52 22.29 16.74
CA ALA A 968 3.05 23.54 17.31
C ALA A 968 3.43 23.37 18.79
N ALA A 969 2.52 22.84 19.61
CA ALA A 969 2.78 22.60 21.04
C ALA A 969 3.90 21.58 21.29
N MET A 970 4.03 20.57 20.44
CA MET A 970 5.13 19.59 20.53
C MET A 970 6.48 20.21 20.18
N GLN A 971 6.51 21.14 19.21
CA GLN A 971 7.68 21.98 18.89
C GLN A 971 7.88 23.19 19.84
N LYS A 972 7.11 23.28 20.94
CA LYS A 972 7.17 24.34 21.97
C LYS A 972 6.68 25.73 21.54
N ILE A 973 5.88 25.80 20.48
CA ILE A 973 5.20 27.02 20.03
C ILE A 973 3.85 27.15 20.75
N SER A 974 3.53 28.34 21.24
CA SER A 974 2.22 28.68 21.82
C SER A 974 1.08 28.41 20.83
N ASN A 975 -0.11 28.02 21.30
CA ASN A 975 -1.25 27.69 20.43
C ASN A 975 -1.53 28.82 19.41
N PRO A 976 -1.28 28.62 18.10
CA PRO A 976 -1.41 29.67 17.11
C PRO A 976 -2.87 29.88 16.67
N VAL A 977 -3.79 28.97 17.04
CA VAL A 977 -5.24 29.10 16.81
C VAL A 977 -6.00 29.00 18.15
N PRO A 978 -6.02 30.05 19.00
CA PRO A 978 -6.62 29.98 20.35
C PRO A 978 -8.10 29.60 20.40
N ARG A 979 -8.85 29.81 19.30
CA ARG A 979 -10.25 29.36 19.12
C ARG A 979 -10.40 27.83 19.17
N VAL A 980 -9.31 27.10 18.90
CA VAL A 980 -9.26 25.63 18.94
C VAL A 980 -8.36 25.22 20.12
N LEU A 981 -9.00 24.92 21.25
CA LEU A 981 -8.31 24.46 22.46
C LEU A 981 -7.57 23.13 22.21
N HIS A 982 -6.53 22.87 23.00
CA HIS A 982 -5.82 21.59 22.95
C HIS A 982 -6.60 20.51 23.71
N PRO A 983 -6.35 19.22 23.45
CA PRO A 983 -6.79 18.15 24.36
C PRO A 983 -6.27 18.37 25.79
N ASP A 984 -7.03 17.93 26.80
CA ASP A 984 -6.71 18.17 28.22
C ASP A 984 -5.32 17.63 28.63
N TRP A 985 -4.93 16.48 28.09
CA TRP A 985 -3.62 15.88 28.31
C TRP A 985 -2.49 16.81 27.83
N LEU A 986 -2.67 17.47 26.68
CA LEU A 986 -1.68 18.39 26.12
C LEU A 986 -1.67 19.72 26.88
N HIS A 987 -2.83 20.25 27.28
CA HIS A 987 -2.90 21.41 28.18
C HIS A 987 -2.26 21.14 29.54
N LYS A 988 -2.29 19.91 30.05
CA LYS A 988 -1.53 19.49 31.23
C LYS A 988 -0.02 19.43 30.93
N LYS A 989 0.38 18.74 29.86
CA LYS A 989 1.78 18.50 29.46
C LYS A 989 2.55 19.78 29.08
N VAL A 990 1.85 20.81 28.57
CA VAL A 990 2.42 22.15 28.35
C VAL A 990 2.66 22.85 29.70
N ARG A 991 1.66 22.91 30.58
CA ARG A 991 1.83 23.49 31.94
C ARG A 991 2.93 22.79 32.75
N GLU A 992 3.06 21.47 32.67
CA GLU A 992 4.14 20.70 33.31
C GLU A 992 5.55 21.00 32.74
N LYS A 993 5.64 21.53 31.52
CA LYS A 993 6.92 21.98 30.92
C LYS A 993 7.24 23.44 31.23
N ASP A 994 6.23 24.28 31.33
CA ASP A 994 6.36 25.73 31.58
C ASP A 994 6.53 26.06 33.08
N ASP A 995 6.16 25.14 33.98
CA ASP A 995 6.36 25.30 35.42
C ASP A 995 7.86 25.34 35.78
N ARG A 996 8.25 26.42 36.46
CA ARG A 996 9.62 26.66 36.93
C ARG A 996 9.99 25.76 38.12
N PHE A 997 9.01 25.22 38.84
CA PHE A 997 9.20 24.43 40.06
C PHE A 997 9.00 22.93 39.81
N ARG A 998 9.93 22.33 39.04
CA ARG A 998 9.89 20.89 38.67
C ARG A 998 9.82 19.95 39.89
N GLN A 999 8.63 19.47 40.22
CA GLN A 999 8.47 18.32 41.11
C GLN A 999 8.87 17.04 40.35
N ARG A 1000 10.06 16.51 40.63
CA ARG A 1000 10.56 15.25 40.04
C ARG A 1000 9.61 14.10 40.38
N LYS A 1001 9.37 13.17 39.44
CA LYS A 1001 8.53 12.00 39.75
C LYS A 1001 9.33 11.09 40.68
N LEU A 1002 8.66 10.46 41.65
CA LEU A 1002 9.33 9.56 42.61
C LEU A 1002 10.13 8.45 41.91
N ARG A 1003 9.68 7.99 40.74
CA ARG A 1003 10.32 6.93 39.95
C ARG A 1003 11.72 7.33 39.50
N ASP A 1004 11.88 8.58 39.05
CA ASP A 1004 13.14 9.16 38.56
C ASP A 1004 14.22 9.25 39.68
N ILE A 1005 13.80 9.16 40.95
CA ILE A 1005 14.67 9.20 42.14
C ILE A 1005 15.17 7.80 42.53
N PHE A 1006 14.49 6.73 42.09
CA PHE A 1006 14.82 5.34 42.42
C PHE A 1006 15.37 4.54 41.22
N SER A 1007 15.75 5.22 40.14
CA SER A 1007 16.58 4.66 39.07
C SER A 1007 17.91 4.13 39.65
N PRO A 1008 18.34 2.89 39.38
CA PRO A 1008 19.64 2.41 39.81
C PRO A 1008 20.76 3.23 39.16
N LEU A 1009 21.61 3.86 39.97
CA LEU A 1009 22.86 4.45 39.49
C LEU A 1009 23.76 3.35 38.92
N ALA A 1010 24.29 3.56 37.72
CA ALA A 1010 25.35 2.74 37.18
C ALA A 1010 26.58 2.81 38.10
N LYS A 1011 27.30 1.69 38.23
CA LYS A 1011 28.55 1.67 38.98
C LYS A 1011 29.66 2.30 38.14
N GLU A 1012 30.11 3.49 38.51
CA GLU A 1012 31.40 4.01 38.06
C GLU A 1012 32.52 3.32 38.85
N GLU A 1013 33.45 2.66 38.15
CA GLU A 1013 34.72 2.21 38.74
C GLU A 1013 35.74 3.34 38.60
N GLY A 1014 36.18 3.92 39.73
CA GLY A 1014 36.97 5.15 39.72
C GLY A 1014 37.67 5.48 41.06
N LEU A 1015 38.35 4.50 41.66
CA LEU A 1015 39.07 4.70 42.92
C LEU A 1015 40.46 5.32 42.69
N HIS A 1016 40.69 6.57 43.10
CA HIS A 1016 41.85 6.93 43.95
C HIS A 1016 41.86 8.39 44.47
N ASN A 1017 42.38 8.54 45.70
CA ASN A 1017 43.02 9.73 46.29
C ASN A 1017 42.20 11.03 46.49
N LEU A 1018 41.77 11.27 47.74
CA LEU A 1018 42.44 12.24 48.62
C LEU A 1018 42.03 12.06 50.10
N ASN A 1019 42.65 12.82 51.01
CA ASN A 1019 42.74 12.50 52.45
C ASN A 1019 41.64 13.09 53.36
N ARG A 1020 41.53 12.48 54.55
CA ARG A 1020 40.67 12.85 55.70
C ARG A 1020 40.67 14.34 56.08
N THR A 1021 39.47 14.90 56.26
CA THR A 1021 38.92 15.63 57.45
C THR A 1021 37.52 16.17 57.08
N GLY A 1022 36.55 16.38 57.98
CA GLY A 1022 36.48 16.08 59.41
C GLY A 1022 35.25 16.74 60.07
N ASP A 1023 34.35 15.90 60.60
CA ASP A 1023 33.18 16.20 61.45
C ASP A 1023 32.01 17.06 60.91
N MET A 1024 30.90 17.07 61.67
CA MET A 1024 29.55 17.42 61.23
C MET A 1024 28.76 18.19 62.30
N GLU A 1025 29.01 19.50 62.46
CA GLU A 1025 28.18 20.36 63.32
C GLU A 1025 28.18 21.83 62.85
N ASP A 1026 27.35 22.16 61.85
CA ASP A 1026 26.89 23.54 61.60
C ASP A 1026 25.64 23.57 60.69
N LEU A 1027 24.92 24.71 60.67
CA LEU A 1027 23.71 25.01 59.86
C LEU A 1027 22.34 24.44 60.30
N LEU A 1028 21.90 24.79 61.52
CA LEU A 1028 20.47 24.98 61.82
C LEU A 1028 20.22 26.27 62.59
N ILE A 1029 19.79 27.34 61.90
CA ILE A 1029 18.81 28.36 62.36
C ILE A 1029 18.49 29.30 61.19
N SER A 1030 17.22 29.32 60.78
CA SER A 1030 16.37 30.53 60.71
C SER A 1030 15.17 30.27 59.81
N ASN A 1031 13.96 30.33 60.36
CA ASN A 1031 12.71 30.29 59.60
C ASN A 1031 11.53 30.80 60.45
N LYS A 1032 11.06 32.04 60.19
CA LYS A 1032 9.65 32.49 60.32
C LYS A 1032 9.45 34.00 60.15
N ASP A 1033 8.40 34.34 59.41
CA ASP A 1033 7.26 35.23 59.77
C ASP A 1033 6.33 35.28 58.51
N LEU A 1034 5.01 35.51 58.49
CA LEU A 1034 3.95 36.09 59.36
C LEU A 1034 2.58 35.63 58.72
N ARG A 1035 1.31 35.63 59.19
CA ARG A 1035 0.42 35.81 60.39
C ARG A 1035 -1.00 35.35 59.91
N LYS A 1036 -2.11 35.09 60.66
CA LYS A 1036 -2.50 34.93 62.09
C LYS A 1036 -3.92 34.29 62.12
N ASN A 1037 -4.35 33.65 63.24
CA ASN A 1037 -5.77 33.24 63.48
C ASN A 1037 -6.55 34.32 64.30
N PRO A 1038 -7.90 34.24 64.40
CA PRO A 1038 -8.62 33.63 65.57
C PRO A 1038 -9.98 32.96 65.18
N SER A 1039 -10.89 32.41 66.02
CA SER A 1039 -10.90 31.76 67.37
C SER A 1039 -12.25 31.00 67.59
N HIS A 1040 -12.35 30.18 68.66
CA HIS A 1040 -13.54 29.49 69.24
C HIS A 1040 -14.19 28.31 68.46
N GLY A 1041 -14.67 27.22 69.10
CA GLY A 1041 -14.38 26.73 70.46
C GLY A 1041 -15.43 25.78 71.10
N LEU A 1042 -14.97 24.60 71.60
CA LEU A 1042 -15.63 23.65 72.54
C LEU A 1042 -16.95 22.97 72.05
N ASP A 1043 -17.32 21.74 72.44
CA ASP A 1043 -16.87 20.82 73.51
C ASP A 1043 -16.99 19.31 73.11
N ILE A 1044 -16.29 18.42 73.84
CA ILE A 1044 -16.62 17.03 74.32
C ILE A 1044 -17.56 16.13 73.43
N ASP A 1045 -17.28 14.86 73.05
CA ASP A 1045 -16.67 13.73 73.80
C ASP A 1045 -16.15 12.52 72.94
N LYS A 1046 -15.50 11.55 73.62
CA LYS A 1046 -15.40 10.08 73.40
C LYS A 1046 -14.59 9.39 72.27
N GLU A 1047 -13.44 8.86 72.75
CA GLU A 1047 -13.07 7.43 72.86
C GLU A 1047 -12.39 6.60 71.74
N ASN A 1048 -11.15 6.19 72.10
CA ASN A 1048 -10.54 4.86 72.01
C ASN A 1048 -9.93 4.32 70.70
N ASN A 1049 -8.72 3.78 70.88
CA ASN A 1049 -7.86 3.16 69.88
C ASN A 1049 -6.83 2.29 70.62
N PRO A 1050 -6.54 1.06 70.16
CA PRO A 1050 -5.16 0.57 70.29
C PRO A 1050 -4.69 -0.26 69.09
N ASN A 1051 -3.38 -0.17 68.79
CA ASN A 1051 -2.61 -1.29 68.27
C ASN A 1051 -1.11 -1.09 68.54
N GLY A 1052 -0.37 -2.19 68.70
CA GLY A 1052 1.04 -2.20 69.06
C GLY A 1052 1.89 -3.06 68.14
N ALA A 1053 3.20 -3.13 68.41
CA ALA A 1053 4.18 -3.90 67.64
C ALA A 1053 5.10 -4.70 68.58
N SER A 1054 5.78 -5.74 68.06
CA SER A 1054 6.99 -6.33 68.66
C SER A 1054 7.68 -7.32 67.69
N VAL A 1055 8.85 -7.82 68.10
CA VAL A 1055 9.85 -8.53 67.27
C VAL A 1055 10.26 -9.85 67.95
N GLY A 1056 10.73 -10.85 67.19
CA GLY A 1056 11.31 -12.10 67.73
C GLY A 1056 12.24 -12.79 66.73
N SER A 1057 13.23 -13.58 67.20
CA SER A 1057 14.30 -14.11 66.32
C SER A 1057 14.89 -15.48 66.74
N GLY A 1058 15.20 -16.31 65.73
CA GLY A 1058 16.27 -17.33 65.72
C GLY A 1058 16.07 -18.69 66.42
N LEU A 1059 16.51 -19.78 65.77
CA LEU A 1059 17.45 -20.78 66.34
C LEU A 1059 17.97 -21.79 65.26
N ASN A 1060 18.95 -22.63 65.62
CA ASN A 1060 19.62 -23.65 64.78
C ASN A 1060 19.10 -25.09 65.06
N ILE A 1061 19.47 -26.10 64.23
CA ILE A 1061 20.23 -27.35 64.62
C ILE A 1061 20.19 -28.54 63.59
N SER A 1062 21.36 -28.82 62.99
CA SER A 1062 22.06 -30.14 62.77
C SER A 1062 21.62 -31.32 61.83
N LYS A 1063 22.59 -31.71 60.98
CA LYS A 1063 23.29 -33.04 60.84
C LYS A 1063 22.73 -34.26 60.03
N LYS A 1064 23.63 -34.74 59.12
CA LYS A 1064 23.92 -36.14 58.66
C LYS A 1064 22.92 -36.78 57.65
N GLN A 1065 23.31 -37.74 56.77
CA GLN A 1065 24.56 -38.55 56.67
C GLN A 1065 24.92 -39.03 55.23
N GLN A 1066 26.19 -39.46 55.03
CA GLN A 1066 26.70 -40.55 54.13
C GLN A 1066 26.99 -40.36 52.60
N ASN A 1067 28.30 -40.23 52.31
CA ASN A 1067 29.18 -41.15 51.54
C ASN A 1067 29.34 -41.17 49.99
N CYS A 1068 30.63 -41.01 49.61
CA CYS A 1068 31.45 -41.79 48.64
C CYS A 1068 31.50 -41.50 47.11
N MET A 1069 32.38 -40.53 46.77
CA MET A 1069 33.73 -40.74 46.17
C MET A 1069 33.98 -41.17 44.69
N THR A 1070 35.18 -40.73 44.23
CA THR A 1070 35.98 -41.08 43.02
C THR A 1070 35.47 -40.65 41.63
N GLY A 1071 36.30 -40.05 40.74
CA GLY A 1071 37.59 -39.37 40.95
C GLY A 1071 38.54 -39.31 39.73
N LEU A 1072 39.33 -38.22 39.61
CA LEU A 1072 40.51 -38.02 38.73
C LEU A 1072 40.20 -37.91 37.20
N ASN A 1073 40.85 -37.08 36.36
CA ASN A 1073 42.13 -36.36 36.49
C ASN A 1073 42.21 -35.06 35.61
N VAL A 1074 43.33 -34.33 35.72
CA VAL A 1074 43.67 -32.98 35.16
C VAL A 1074 44.69 -33.19 33.99
N PRO A 1075 44.81 -32.37 32.89
CA PRO A 1075 45.13 -30.93 32.94
C PRO A 1075 44.61 -29.96 31.85
N CYS A 1076 44.81 -28.66 32.11
CA CYS A 1076 44.63 -27.55 31.17
C CYS A 1076 45.78 -27.43 30.15
N THR A 1077 45.50 -26.82 29.00
CA THR A 1077 46.47 -25.98 28.26
C THR A 1077 45.80 -24.66 27.88
N SER A 1078 46.58 -23.58 27.82
CA SER A 1078 46.08 -22.20 27.75
C SER A 1078 46.10 -21.63 26.33
N GLN A 1079 45.04 -20.92 25.93
CA GLN A 1079 45.11 -19.96 24.83
C GLN A 1079 44.29 -18.68 25.10
N ILE A 1080 45.04 -17.59 25.14
CA ILE A 1080 44.73 -16.15 25.19
C ILE A 1080 43.29 -15.79 24.78
N GLN A 1081 42.56 -15.13 25.68
CA GLN A 1081 41.33 -14.39 25.37
C GLN A 1081 41.64 -12.89 25.21
N ASN A 1082 41.53 -12.37 23.99
CA ASN A 1082 41.30 -10.94 23.76
C ASN A 1082 39.78 -10.70 23.72
N ALA A 1083 39.22 -10.28 24.85
CA ALA A 1083 37.79 -10.00 24.96
C ALA A 1083 37.48 -8.54 24.58
N ALA A 1084 37.10 -8.33 23.31
CA ALA A 1084 36.29 -7.16 22.96
C ALA A 1084 34.83 -7.45 23.33
N SER A 1085 34.21 -6.57 24.11
CA SER A 1085 32.83 -6.76 24.59
C SER A 1085 31.81 -6.44 23.49
N TYR A 1086 31.15 -7.48 22.97
CA TYR A 1086 30.01 -7.34 22.08
C TYR A 1086 28.73 -7.07 22.89
N GLU A 1087 28.09 -5.93 22.67
CA GLU A 1087 26.68 -5.75 23.04
C GLU A 1087 25.81 -6.53 22.04
N THR A 1088 25.57 -7.81 22.32
CA THR A 1088 24.49 -8.54 21.66
C THR A 1088 23.15 -7.92 22.02
N VAL A 1089 22.37 -7.52 21.01
CA VAL A 1089 21.00 -7.01 21.14
C VAL A 1089 20.21 -7.84 22.15
N ASP A 1090 19.55 -7.16 23.10
CA ASP A 1090 18.84 -7.84 24.18
C ASP A 1090 17.67 -8.69 23.63
N LYS A 1091 17.71 -9.98 23.95
CA LYS A 1091 16.64 -10.95 23.65
C LYS A 1091 15.34 -10.62 24.41
N GLY A 1092 15.42 -9.75 25.42
CA GLY A 1092 14.31 -9.16 26.16
C GLY A 1092 13.71 -7.89 25.53
N THR A 1093 14.01 -7.54 24.28
CA THR A 1093 13.35 -6.43 23.56
C THR A 1093 11.82 -6.62 23.62
N ASP A 1094 11.12 -5.71 24.29
CA ASP A 1094 9.73 -5.92 24.71
C ASP A 1094 8.71 -5.78 23.56
N TYR A 1095 8.48 -6.89 22.85
CA TYR A 1095 7.43 -7.03 21.85
C TYR A 1095 6.00 -6.81 22.39
N GLN A 1096 5.80 -6.74 23.71
CA GLN A 1096 4.49 -6.39 24.25
C GLN A 1096 4.14 -4.90 23.99
N GLY A 1097 5.15 -4.03 23.88
CA GLY A 1097 5.00 -2.62 23.49
C GLY A 1097 4.66 -2.38 22.01
N TRP A 1098 4.66 -3.42 21.18
CA TRP A 1098 4.30 -3.36 19.75
C TRP A 1098 2.78 -3.49 19.48
N LEU A 1099 1.96 -3.69 20.53
CA LEU A 1099 0.57 -4.16 20.41
C LEU A 1099 -0.54 -3.14 20.74
N ASP A 1100 -0.20 -1.88 21.01
CA ASP A 1100 -1.15 -0.77 21.26
C ASP A 1100 -1.04 0.33 20.18
#